data_AF-A0A9D7E7E2-F1
#
_entry.id   AF-A0A9D7E7E2-F1
#
_cell.length_a   1.000
_cell.length_b   1.000
_cell.length_c   1.000
_cell.angle_alpha   90.00
_cell.angle_beta   90.00
_cell.angle_gamma   90.00
#
_symmetry.space_group_name_H-M   'P 1'
#
loop_
_entity.id
_entity.type
_entity.pdbx_description
1 polymer ?
#
loop_
_entity_poly.entity_id
_entity_poly.type
_entity_poly.pdbx_seq_one_letter_code
_entity_poly.pdbx_strand_id
1 'polypeptide(L)'
;MVESVALFDAVRRSELDAIVMPERPIDILAQQMIAEVACDEISEQELYGVMLGSYPFRSLDRKTFDEVVKMLADGFTTRRGKRGAHIHRDIITGRLRARKGARQMAMIGGGAIPDLFDYDVIAEPENVYVGSLNEDFAIESMEGDVFQLGNSTWRILGVSDSKVRVVDAEGQPPSLPFWLGEAPGRTKELSEAVSRLHQEVSDRLGTLPEDLGENEHWKEEAVQWLVREVGVGELVADQTVDYLAAAQVSLGVMPTRERLVMERFFDEAGDMHLVIHAPFGARMNRGWGLALRKRFCRTFNFELQAAATEDAIILSLGSTHSFAMEDVWKYLQAHTVREILVQALLDAPMFGTRWRWNATRALAVQRRWFDKRVPPQLQRMASEDLVALVFPDQLACLENIVGEREVPEHPLVQQTIHDCLTEAMDIEELEGVIARIISKEVELVCKDLREPSPFSHEIINAKPYAFLDPAPLEERRTRAIRVRHTLDPATAKDLGKLDGAAVRMVREEAWPQASDADELYDVLSQCGLITAEEGAANGWGFFFEQLKQQGRAIILEAAGHKPQAASLNAGKLVASGLKLEAGVRLWVALERLPQILDVYPGATYEPIVALTDALRAAHSLENPLADPLRGRMEVEGPATIADISQRFGQEASAIEQAMIRLELDGMLFRGHYDPDVDEEQWCERRLLARIHKYTLQKLRREVEPVSPCRLHALPLHLAWHRHGEPARRRTGVTRGDRENAGRRGTCRGVGERDPSRAARQLRTRVDGPALLQRTDRLGQAHPLLR
;
A
#
# COMPACT_ATOMS: atom_id res chain seq x y z
N MET A 1 15.86 -10.23 -8.14
CA MET A 1 17.07 -11.05 -7.88
C MET A 1 16.70 -12.31 -7.12
N VAL A 2 16.12 -12.20 -5.92
CA VAL A 2 15.70 -13.35 -5.08
C VAL A 2 14.82 -14.33 -5.86
N GLU A 3 13.81 -13.83 -6.57
CA GLU A 3 12.94 -14.67 -7.42
C GLU A 3 13.72 -15.46 -8.48
N SER A 4 14.73 -14.85 -9.11
CA SER A 4 15.58 -15.54 -10.09
C SER A 4 16.41 -16.65 -9.44
N VAL A 5 16.91 -16.44 -8.22
CA VAL A 5 17.62 -17.47 -7.45
C VAL A 5 16.68 -18.63 -7.12
N ALA A 6 15.45 -18.34 -6.69
CA ALA A 6 14.43 -19.34 -6.42
C ALA A 6 14.04 -20.13 -7.67
N LEU A 7 13.94 -19.46 -8.83
CA LEU A 7 13.70 -20.10 -10.11
C LEU A 7 14.84 -21.07 -10.48
N PHE A 8 16.10 -20.69 -10.27
CA PHE A 8 17.24 -21.59 -10.50
C PHE A 8 17.20 -22.82 -9.58
N ASP A 9 16.82 -22.65 -8.30
CA ASP A 9 16.62 -23.75 -7.37
C ASP A 9 15.50 -24.70 -7.86
N ALA A 10 14.34 -24.14 -8.24
CA ALA A 10 13.21 -24.92 -8.76
C ALA A 10 13.58 -25.72 -10.01
N VAL A 11 14.27 -25.10 -10.98
CA VAL A 11 14.74 -25.78 -12.20
C VAL A 11 15.69 -26.94 -11.87
N ARG A 12 16.60 -26.77 -10.91
CA ARG A 12 17.50 -27.84 -10.46
C ARG A 12 16.76 -28.99 -9.79
N ARG A 13 15.71 -28.68 -9.04
CA ARG A 13 14.81 -29.67 -8.42
C ARG A 13 13.84 -30.31 -9.41
N SER A 14 13.83 -29.86 -10.67
CA SER A 14 12.84 -30.27 -11.68
C SER A 14 11.40 -29.96 -11.28
N GLU A 15 11.22 -28.89 -10.50
CA GLU A 15 9.92 -28.32 -10.16
C GLU A 15 9.49 -27.38 -11.30
N LEU A 16 8.30 -27.62 -11.85
CA LEU A 16 7.71 -26.86 -12.94
C LEU A 16 6.29 -26.46 -12.54
N ASP A 17 5.81 -25.35 -13.11
CA ASP A 17 4.46 -24.86 -12.91
C ASP A 17 3.41 -25.89 -13.35
N ALA A 18 2.34 -26.01 -12.58
CA ALA A 18 1.22 -26.87 -12.95
C ALA A 18 0.42 -26.26 -14.11
N ILE A 19 0.12 -27.08 -15.12
CA ILE A 19 -0.81 -26.70 -16.19
C ILE A 19 -2.22 -26.94 -15.69
N VAL A 20 -2.91 -25.86 -15.30
CA VAL A 20 -4.32 -25.92 -14.90
C VAL A 20 -5.20 -25.80 -16.13
N MET A 21 -6.03 -26.81 -16.36
CA MET A 21 -7.00 -26.82 -17.46
C MET A 21 -8.27 -26.05 -17.03
N PRO A 22 -8.75 -25.07 -17.82
CA PRO A 22 -9.98 -24.35 -17.50
C PRO A 22 -11.19 -25.28 -17.43
N GLU A 23 -12.02 -25.09 -16.40
CA GLU A 23 -13.26 -25.83 -16.20
C GLU A 23 -14.45 -25.00 -16.66
N ARG A 24 -15.22 -25.53 -17.62
CA ARG A 24 -16.48 -24.96 -18.11
C ARG A 24 -16.42 -23.47 -18.55
N PRO A 25 -15.49 -23.06 -19.44
CA PRO A 25 -15.49 -21.71 -20.00
C PRO A 25 -16.74 -21.46 -20.86
N ILE A 26 -17.72 -20.76 -20.32
CA ILE A 26 -19.07 -20.61 -20.89
C ILE A 26 -19.08 -19.76 -22.16
N ASP A 27 -18.19 -18.79 -22.26
CA ASP A 27 -18.01 -17.97 -23.44
C ASP A 27 -17.49 -18.79 -24.65
N ILE A 28 -16.54 -19.70 -24.41
CA ILE A 28 -16.07 -20.67 -25.41
C ILE A 28 -17.15 -21.71 -25.71
N LEU A 29 -17.88 -22.19 -24.71
CA LEU A 29 -19.02 -23.09 -24.91
C LEU A 29 -20.04 -22.46 -25.86
N ALA A 30 -20.43 -21.21 -25.61
CA ALA A 30 -21.37 -20.47 -26.44
C ALA A 30 -20.87 -20.36 -27.89
N GLN A 31 -19.57 -20.04 -28.09
CA GLN A 31 -18.95 -19.99 -29.40
C GLN A 31 -19.03 -21.33 -30.15
N GLN A 32 -18.68 -22.43 -29.48
CA GLN A 32 -18.68 -23.77 -30.08
C GLN A 32 -20.09 -24.29 -30.36
N MET A 33 -21.07 -23.99 -29.50
CA MET A 33 -22.48 -24.33 -29.75
C MET A 33 -23.02 -23.62 -31.00
N ILE A 34 -22.67 -22.35 -31.21
CA ILE A 34 -23.05 -21.63 -32.43
C ILE A 34 -22.40 -22.28 -33.66
N ALA A 35 -21.12 -22.66 -33.57
CA ALA A 35 -20.40 -23.29 -34.67
C ALA A 35 -21.00 -24.66 -35.04
N GLU A 36 -21.30 -25.50 -34.05
CA GLU A 36 -21.88 -26.83 -34.26
C GLU A 36 -23.27 -26.75 -34.91
N VAL A 37 -24.16 -25.92 -34.36
CA VAL A 37 -25.52 -25.70 -34.89
C VAL A 37 -25.51 -24.99 -36.26
N ALA A 38 -24.41 -24.30 -36.61
CA ALA A 38 -24.23 -23.69 -37.93
C ALA A 38 -23.79 -24.67 -39.03
N CYS A 39 -23.32 -25.87 -38.65
CA CYS A 39 -23.02 -26.94 -39.59
C CYS A 39 -24.30 -27.64 -40.02
N ASP A 40 -25.07 -28.18 -39.07
CA ASP A 40 -26.28 -28.97 -39.33
C ASP A 40 -27.35 -28.77 -38.24
N GLU A 41 -28.59 -29.17 -38.55
CA GLU A 41 -29.67 -29.23 -37.56
C GLU A 41 -29.46 -30.38 -36.58
N ILE A 42 -29.40 -30.06 -35.28
CA ILE A 42 -29.07 -31.00 -34.20
C ILE A 42 -30.12 -30.90 -33.08
N SER A 43 -30.38 -31.99 -32.36
CA SER A 43 -31.23 -31.92 -31.15
C SER A 43 -30.47 -31.36 -29.95
N GLU A 44 -31.19 -30.79 -28.98
CA GLU A 44 -30.61 -30.30 -27.72
C GLU A 44 -29.85 -31.42 -26.98
N GLN A 45 -30.36 -32.65 -27.03
CA GLN A 45 -29.75 -33.80 -26.36
C GLN A 45 -28.46 -34.26 -27.04
N GLU A 46 -28.43 -34.29 -28.37
CA GLU A 46 -27.21 -34.63 -29.13
C GLU A 46 -26.13 -33.57 -28.93
N LEU A 47 -26.48 -32.28 -29.01
CA LEU A 47 -25.54 -31.19 -28.78
C LEU A 47 -24.94 -31.25 -27.36
N TYR A 48 -25.76 -31.48 -26.35
CA TYR A 48 -25.30 -31.67 -24.98
C TYR A 48 -24.30 -32.85 -24.87
N GLY A 49 -24.60 -33.98 -25.52
CA GLY A 49 -23.71 -35.14 -25.57
C GLY A 49 -22.36 -34.85 -26.24
N VAL A 50 -22.35 -34.05 -27.33
CA VAL A 50 -21.13 -33.61 -28.01
C VAL A 50 -20.28 -32.75 -27.07
N MET A 51 -20.88 -31.79 -26.37
CA MET A 51 -20.16 -30.89 -25.47
C MET A 51 -19.52 -31.67 -24.31
N LEU A 52 -20.24 -32.60 -23.69
CA LEU A 52 -19.73 -33.47 -22.62
C LEU A 52 -18.53 -34.34 -23.05
N GLY A 53 -18.33 -34.58 -24.34
CA GLY A 53 -17.20 -35.35 -24.86
C GLY A 53 -15.84 -34.67 -24.73
N SER A 54 -15.80 -33.37 -24.44
CA SER A 54 -14.56 -32.61 -24.27
C SER A 54 -14.15 -32.48 -22.80
N TYR A 55 -12.83 -32.38 -22.54
CA TYR A 55 -12.33 -32.27 -21.17
C TYR A 55 -12.93 -31.07 -20.41
N PRO A 56 -12.93 -29.82 -20.92
CA PRO A 56 -13.43 -28.66 -20.17
C PRO A 56 -14.92 -28.72 -19.80
N PHE A 57 -15.74 -29.49 -20.55
CA PHE A 57 -17.18 -29.55 -20.37
C PHE A 57 -17.67 -30.92 -19.85
N ARG A 58 -16.77 -31.83 -19.47
CA ARG A 58 -17.12 -33.19 -18.98
C ARG A 58 -18.05 -33.22 -17.76
N SER A 59 -18.03 -32.14 -16.98
CA SER A 59 -18.85 -31.93 -15.77
C SER A 59 -19.90 -30.83 -15.96
N LEU A 60 -20.19 -30.42 -17.21
CA LEU A 60 -21.22 -29.43 -17.52
C LEU A 60 -22.59 -29.96 -17.08
N ASP A 61 -23.28 -29.22 -16.23
CA ASP A 61 -24.62 -29.57 -15.82
C ASP A 61 -25.66 -29.13 -16.86
N ARG A 62 -26.80 -29.82 -16.85
CA ARG A 62 -27.86 -29.59 -17.83
C ARG A 62 -28.50 -28.21 -17.69
N LYS A 63 -28.58 -27.66 -16.48
CA LYS A 63 -29.20 -26.34 -16.23
C LYS A 63 -28.39 -25.25 -16.91
N THR A 64 -27.08 -25.21 -16.70
CA THR A 64 -26.18 -24.25 -17.34
C THR A 64 -26.17 -24.42 -18.87
N PHE A 65 -26.19 -25.64 -19.38
CA PHE A 65 -26.34 -25.87 -20.84
C PHE A 65 -27.63 -25.23 -21.38
N ASP A 66 -28.77 -25.49 -20.74
CA ASP A 66 -30.07 -24.98 -21.19
C ASP A 66 -30.13 -23.43 -21.10
N GLU A 67 -29.47 -22.83 -20.11
CA GLU A 67 -29.33 -21.37 -19.98
C GLU A 67 -28.51 -20.76 -21.11
N VAL A 68 -27.40 -21.40 -21.51
CA VAL A 68 -26.59 -20.95 -22.65
C VAL A 68 -27.36 -21.11 -23.96
N VAL A 69 -28.05 -22.24 -24.18
CA VAL A 69 -28.94 -22.42 -25.34
C VAL A 69 -30.00 -21.31 -25.39
N LYS A 70 -30.62 -21.02 -24.25
CA LYS A 70 -31.63 -19.95 -24.13
C LYS A 70 -31.03 -18.60 -24.47
N MET A 71 -29.88 -18.24 -23.90
CA MET A 71 -29.16 -17.00 -24.21
C MET A 71 -28.87 -16.87 -25.70
N LEU A 72 -28.41 -17.94 -26.36
CA LEU A 72 -28.11 -17.95 -27.79
C LEU A 72 -29.34 -17.92 -28.69
N ALA A 73 -30.49 -18.36 -28.18
CA ALA A 73 -31.76 -18.36 -28.91
C ALA A 73 -32.51 -17.04 -28.77
N ASP A 74 -32.53 -16.50 -27.55
CA ASP A 74 -33.22 -15.28 -27.17
C ASP A 74 -32.39 -14.04 -27.47
N GLY A 75 -31.05 -14.12 -27.42
CA GLY A 75 -30.17 -12.97 -27.61
C GLY A 75 -30.53 -11.78 -26.72
N PHE A 76 -30.18 -10.59 -27.21
CA PHE A 76 -30.26 -9.34 -26.47
C PHE A 76 -31.00 -8.28 -27.28
N THR A 77 -31.98 -7.60 -26.67
CA THR A 77 -32.71 -6.54 -27.35
C THR A 77 -32.09 -5.19 -27.01
N THR A 78 -31.36 -4.62 -27.97
CA THR A 78 -30.77 -3.27 -27.83
C THR A 78 -31.66 -2.23 -28.50
N ARG A 79 -31.38 -0.93 -28.30
CA ARG A 79 -32.03 0.16 -29.07
C ARG A 79 -31.88 -0.01 -30.60
N ARG A 80 -30.86 -0.75 -31.04
CA ARG A 80 -30.57 -1.05 -32.46
C ARG A 80 -31.16 -2.38 -32.94
N GLY A 81 -32.02 -3.01 -32.13
CA GLY A 81 -32.67 -4.28 -32.43
C GLY A 81 -32.06 -5.49 -31.70
N LYS A 82 -32.57 -6.67 -32.05
CA LYS A 82 -32.19 -7.96 -31.47
C LYS A 82 -30.81 -8.40 -31.97
N ARG A 83 -29.85 -8.60 -31.07
CA ARG A 83 -28.46 -9.04 -31.32
C ARG A 83 -28.13 -10.30 -30.52
N GLY A 84 -27.04 -10.99 -30.84
CA GLY A 84 -26.60 -12.20 -30.11
C GLY A 84 -27.49 -13.44 -30.25
N ALA A 85 -28.66 -13.33 -30.89
CA ALA A 85 -29.53 -14.46 -31.19
C ALA A 85 -29.03 -15.19 -32.45
N HIS A 86 -28.20 -16.20 -32.26
CA HIS A 86 -27.57 -16.98 -33.35
C HIS A 86 -28.27 -18.31 -33.61
N ILE A 87 -29.00 -18.84 -32.61
CA ILE A 87 -29.67 -20.14 -32.69
C ILE A 87 -31.18 -19.95 -32.76
N HIS A 88 -31.85 -20.75 -33.57
CA HIS A 88 -33.29 -20.93 -33.53
C HIS A 88 -33.58 -22.19 -32.73
N ARG A 89 -34.26 -22.02 -31.59
CA ARG A 89 -34.65 -23.11 -30.69
C ARG A 89 -36.13 -23.43 -30.88
N ASP A 90 -36.43 -24.64 -31.34
CA ASP A 90 -37.79 -25.16 -31.35
C ASP A 90 -38.03 -26.01 -30.10
N ILE A 91 -38.71 -25.42 -29.11
CA ILE A 91 -38.99 -26.04 -27.81
C ILE A 91 -39.92 -27.26 -27.96
N ILE A 92 -40.76 -27.31 -29.00
CA ILE A 92 -41.72 -28.40 -29.20
C ILE A 92 -41.00 -29.64 -29.72
N THR A 93 -40.10 -29.47 -30.69
CA THR A 93 -39.36 -30.59 -31.30
C THR A 93 -38.01 -30.87 -30.64
N GLY A 94 -37.51 -29.96 -29.79
CA GLY A 94 -36.19 -30.04 -29.17
C GLY A 94 -35.04 -29.89 -30.19
N ARG A 95 -35.31 -29.25 -31.34
CA ARG A 95 -34.36 -29.08 -32.45
C ARG A 95 -33.75 -27.67 -32.44
N LEU A 96 -32.46 -27.61 -32.72
CA LEU A 96 -31.68 -26.39 -32.87
C LEU A 96 -31.27 -26.19 -34.33
N ARG A 97 -31.49 -24.98 -34.84
CA ARG A 97 -31.09 -24.59 -36.20
C ARG A 97 -30.35 -23.27 -36.18
N ALA A 98 -29.38 -23.07 -37.06
CA ALA A 98 -28.75 -21.77 -37.19
C ALA A 98 -29.71 -20.69 -37.72
N ARG A 99 -29.69 -19.51 -37.10
CA ARG A 99 -30.31 -18.31 -37.68
C ARG A 99 -29.43 -17.77 -38.82
N LYS A 100 -30.04 -16.93 -39.66
CA LYS A 100 -29.33 -16.27 -40.76
C LYS A 100 -28.13 -15.47 -40.23
N GLY A 101 -26.94 -15.77 -40.73
CA GLY A 101 -25.70 -15.10 -40.34
C GLY A 101 -24.88 -15.81 -39.24
N ALA A 102 -25.43 -16.81 -38.54
CA ALA A 102 -24.72 -17.52 -37.47
C ALA A 102 -23.43 -18.20 -37.97
N ARG A 103 -23.49 -18.88 -39.13
CA ARG A 103 -22.30 -19.50 -39.76
C ARG A 103 -21.20 -18.49 -40.08
N GLN A 104 -21.57 -17.33 -40.60
CA GLN A 104 -20.61 -16.26 -40.89
C GLN A 104 -20.00 -15.72 -39.59
N MET A 105 -20.81 -15.55 -38.56
CA MET A 105 -20.36 -15.09 -37.25
C MET A 105 -19.39 -16.09 -36.61
N ALA A 106 -19.66 -17.39 -36.66
CA ALA A 106 -18.76 -18.42 -36.14
C ALA A 106 -17.41 -18.45 -36.88
N MET A 107 -17.41 -18.40 -38.22
CA MET A 107 -16.17 -18.45 -39.01
C MET A 107 -15.29 -17.21 -38.83
N ILE A 108 -15.89 -16.02 -38.82
CA ILE A 108 -15.14 -14.76 -38.75
C ILE A 108 -14.87 -14.36 -37.29
N GLY A 109 -15.77 -14.75 -36.39
CA GLY A 109 -15.80 -14.43 -34.96
C GLY A 109 -15.16 -15.47 -34.02
N GLY A 110 -14.81 -16.67 -34.50
CA GLY A 110 -14.30 -17.76 -33.67
C GLY A 110 -12.85 -17.63 -33.17
N GLY A 111 -12.53 -18.22 -32.02
CA GLY A 111 -11.22 -18.18 -31.39
C GLY A 111 -11.29 -17.75 -29.92
N ALA A 112 -10.25 -18.10 -29.16
CA ALA A 112 -10.19 -17.90 -27.71
C ALA A 112 -9.27 -16.74 -27.28
N ILE A 113 -8.40 -16.26 -28.17
CA ILE A 113 -7.52 -15.11 -27.90
C ILE A 113 -8.39 -13.84 -27.91
N PRO A 114 -8.40 -13.05 -26.82
CA PRO A 114 -9.16 -11.81 -26.77
C PRO A 114 -8.59 -10.77 -27.72
N ASP A 115 -9.45 -9.86 -28.20
CA ASP A 115 -8.98 -8.69 -28.93
C ASP A 115 -8.28 -7.73 -27.97
N LEU A 116 -6.94 -7.73 -28.02
CA LEU A 116 -6.11 -6.66 -27.47
C LEU A 116 -6.01 -5.58 -28.53
N PHE A 117 -6.25 -4.34 -28.14
CA PHE A 117 -6.20 -3.20 -29.03
C PHE A 117 -4.91 -2.44 -28.84
N ASP A 118 -4.39 -1.92 -29.94
CA ASP A 118 -3.24 -1.03 -29.94
C ASP A 118 -3.68 0.36 -30.40
N TYR A 119 -3.04 1.36 -29.84
CA TYR A 119 -3.09 2.76 -30.25
C TYR A 119 -1.92 3.03 -31.20
N ASP A 120 -2.18 3.81 -32.24
CA ASP A 120 -1.11 4.25 -33.14
C ASP A 120 -0.27 5.33 -32.46
N VAL A 121 1.04 5.13 -32.40
CA VAL A 121 2.00 6.13 -31.91
C VAL A 121 2.37 7.07 -33.05
N ILE A 122 2.04 8.34 -32.88
CA ILE A 122 2.23 9.39 -33.88
C ILE A 122 3.22 10.42 -33.35
N ALA A 123 4.36 10.58 -34.02
CA ALA A 123 5.33 11.63 -33.74
C ALA A 123 4.83 12.99 -34.23
N GLU A 124 4.84 13.97 -33.34
CA GLU A 124 4.58 15.39 -33.60
C GLU A 124 5.90 16.18 -33.57
N PRO A 125 6.05 17.23 -34.39
CA PRO A 125 5.03 17.87 -35.24
C PRO A 125 4.84 17.25 -36.64
N GLU A 126 5.63 16.24 -37.03
CA GLU A 126 5.63 15.72 -38.40
C GLU A 126 4.40 14.83 -38.73
N ASN A 127 3.60 14.48 -37.71
CA ASN A 127 2.44 13.59 -37.79
C ASN A 127 2.78 12.24 -38.44
N VAL A 128 3.94 11.68 -38.07
CA VAL A 128 4.49 10.44 -38.62
C VAL A 128 4.14 9.26 -37.72
N TYR A 129 3.63 8.18 -38.28
CA TYR A 129 3.44 6.92 -37.58
C TYR A 129 4.80 6.29 -37.23
N VAL A 130 5.04 6.03 -35.95
CA VAL A 130 6.29 5.46 -35.43
C VAL A 130 6.13 3.99 -35.07
N GLY A 131 4.94 3.59 -34.61
CA GLY A 131 4.62 2.22 -34.25
C GLY A 131 3.30 2.14 -33.51
N SER A 132 3.06 1.04 -32.82
CA SER A 132 1.83 0.81 -32.06
C SER A 132 2.14 0.55 -30.60
N LEU A 133 1.18 0.86 -29.75
CA LEU A 133 1.31 0.78 -28.31
C LEU A 133 0.01 0.28 -27.70
N ASN A 134 0.07 -0.61 -26.71
CA ASN A 134 -1.14 -1.27 -26.21
C ASN A 134 -2.14 -0.27 -25.59
N GLU A 135 -3.44 -0.52 -25.76
CA GLU A 135 -4.55 0.28 -25.23
C GLU A 135 -4.45 0.57 -23.74
N ASP A 136 -4.15 -0.44 -22.92
CA ASP A 136 -4.13 -0.29 -21.47
C ASP A 136 -2.97 0.64 -21.06
N PHE A 137 -1.81 0.50 -21.72
CA PHE A 137 -0.69 1.45 -21.55
C PHE A 137 -1.06 2.85 -22.02
N ALA A 138 -1.68 2.99 -23.19
CA ALA A 138 -2.06 4.31 -23.71
C ALA A 138 -3.03 5.04 -22.77
N ILE A 139 -3.97 4.33 -22.15
CA ILE A 139 -4.98 4.94 -21.28
C ILE A 139 -4.41 5.31 -19.91
N GLU A 140 -3.54 4.48 -19.34
CA GLU A 140 -2.96 4.71 -18.02
C GLU A 140 -1.72 5.62 -18.04
N SER A 141 -1.15 5.88 -19.23
CA SER A 141 -0.03 6.81 -19.38
C SER A 141 -0.46 8.27 -19.27
N MET A 142 0.40 9.08 -18.65
CA MET A 142 0.18 10.51 -18.46
C MET A 142 0.89 11.34 -19.54
N GLU A 143 0.43 12.57 -19.73
CA GLU A 143 1.15 13.55 -20.53
C GLU A 143 2.52 13.82 -19.89
N GLY A 144 3.59 13.64 -20.66
CA GLY A 144 4.98 13.76 -20.20
C GLY A 144 5.69 12.42 -19.95
N ASP A 145 4.97 11.29 -19.91
CA ASP A 145 5.59 9.98 -19.75
C ASP A 145 6.48 9.63 -20.96
N VAL A 146 7.65 9.06 -20.69
CA VAL A 146 8.63 8.65 -21.70
C VAL A 146 8.62 7.12 -21.83
N PHE A 147 8.40 6.58 -23.02
CA PHE A 147 8.48 5.15 -23.27
C PHE A 147 9.43 4.84 -24.41
N GLN A 148 9.91 3.61 -24.48
CA GLN A 148 10.80 3.16 -25.55
C GLN A 148 10.03 2.39 -26.61
N LEU A 149 10.17 2.80 -27.87
CA LEU A 149 9.62 2.12 -29.03
C LEU A 149 10.73 1.88 -30.05
N GLY A 150 11.11 0.61 -30.22
CA GLY A 150 12.32 0.23 -30.93
C GLY A 150 13.57 0.70 -30.17
N ASN A 151 14.43 1.47 -30.85
CA ASN A 151 15.66 2.01 -30.26
C ASN A 151 15.54 3.49 -29.83
N SER A 152 14.36 4.09 -30.01
CA SER A 152 14.11 5.50 -29.71
C SER A 152 13.20 5.65 -28.50
N THR A 153 13.42 6.71 -27.74
CA THR A 153 12.63 7.10 -26.56
C THR A 153 11.67 8.21 -26.96
N TRP A 154 10.40 8.07 -26.59
CA TRP A 154 9.31 8.95 -27.00
C TRP A 154 8.57 9.46 -25.78
N ARG A 155 8.30 10.77 -25.73
CA ARG A 155 7.54 11.42 -24.67
C ARG A 155 6.11 11.68 -25.10
N ILE A 156 5.14 11.26 -24.31
CA ILE A 156 3.71 11.41 -24.57
C ILE A 156 3.29 12.87 -24.44
N LEU A 157 2.62 13.39 -25.46
CA LEU A 157 1.98 14.71 -25.45
C LEU A 157 0.50 14.63 -25.11
N GLY A 158 -0.14 13.49 -25.38
CA GLY A 158 -1.56 13.27 -25.12
C GLY A 158 -2.12 12.10 -25.94
N VAL A 159 -3.28 11.62 -25.49
CA VAL A 159 -3.91 10.40 -26.03
C VAL A 159 -5.30 10.76 -26.55
N SER A 160 -5.57 10.52 -27.83
CA SER A 160 -6.84 10.86 -28.50
C SER A 160 -7.14 9.93 -29.66
N ASP A 161 -8.41 9.58 -29.88
CA ASP A 161 -8.88 8.84 -31.07
C ASP A 161 -8.10 7.55 -31.41
N SER A 162 -7.76 6.73 -30.40
CA SER A 162 -6.91 5.53 -30.58
C SER A 162 -5.49 5.84 -31.08
N LYS A 163 -4.99 7.04 -30.79
CA LYS A 163 -3.64 7.50 -31.12
C LYS A 163 -2.94 8.08 -29.90
N VAL A 164 -1.67 7.77 -29.73
CA VAL A 164 -0.77 8.40 -28.75
C VAL A 164 0.10 9.39 -29.51
N ARG A 165 -0.05 10.68 -29.23
CA ARG A 165 0.80 11.71 -29.82
C ARG A 165 2.06 11.82 -28.98
N VAL A 166 3.21 11.78 -29.62
CA VAL A 166 4.51 11.76 -28.95
C VAL A 166 5.50 12.72 -29.59
N VAL A 167 6.52 13.10 -28.83
CA VAL A 167 7.70 13.82 -29.32
C VAL A 167 8.95 13.03 -28.94
N ASP A 168 10.05 13.18 -29.68
CA ASP A 168 11.33 12.56 -29.30
C ASP A 168 11.73 13.02 -27.88
N ALA A 169 12.12 12.06 -27.04
CA ALA A 169 12.57 12.33 -25.68
C ALA A 169 14.09 12.57 -25.59
N GLU A 170 14.79 12.64 -26.72
CA GLU A 170 16.22 12.99 -26.84
C GLU A 170 17.15 12.13 -25.97
N GLY A 171 16.80 10.85 -25.82
CA GLY A 171 17.57 9.91 -25.00
C GLY A 171 17.33 10.00 -23.50
N GLN A 172 16.27 10.71 -23.06
CA GLN A 172 15.78 10.56 -21.69
C GLN A 172 15.45 9.08 -21.43
N PRO A 173 15.88 8.52 -20.30
CA PRO A 173 15.58 7.13 -19.98
C PRO A 173 14.05 6.96 -19.94
N PRO A 174 13.51 5.90 -20.57
CA PRO A 174 12.09 5.66 -20.54
C PRO A 174 11.65 5.48 -19.08
N SER A 175 10.59 6.18 -18.68
CA SER A 175 9.75 5.70 -17.59
C SER A 175 9.33 4.28 -17.97
N LEU A 176 9.75 3.32 -17.15
CA LEU A 176 9.77 1.88 -17.48
C LEU A 176 8.50 1.47 -18.23
N PRO A 177 8.58 1.10 -19.53
CA PRO A 177 7.40 0.72 -20.27
C PRO A 177 6.83 -0.55 -19.66
N PHE A 178 5.57 -0.52 -19.24
CA PHE A 178 4.86 -1.74 -18.91
C PHE A 178 4.17 -2.24 -20.18
N TRP A 179 4.53 -3.43 -20.64
CA TRP A 179 3.69 -4.15 -21.60
C TRP A 179 2.69 -4.94 -20.75
N LEU A 180 1.42 -4.55 -20.75
CA LEU A 180 0.36 -5.33 -20.13
C LEU A 180 -0.66 -5.74 -21.20
N GLY A 181 -0.47 -6.93 -21.76
CA GLY A 181 -1.52 -7.92 -21.51
C GLY A 181 -1.23 -8.45 -20.11
N GLU A 182 -2.24 -8.64 -19.27
CA GLU A 182 -2.12 -9.17 -17.90
C GLU A 182 -0.96 -10.18 -17.80
N ALA A 183 0.22 -9.72 -17.36
CA ALA A 183 1.37 -10.60 -17.27
C ALA A 183 1.00 -11.64 -16.20
N PRO A 184 1.17 -12.94 -16.47
CA PRO A 184 0.86 -13.94 -15.47
C PRO A 184 1.67 -13.62 -14.23
N GLY A 185 0.98 -13.38 -13.11
CA GLY A 185 1.64 -13.24 -11.82
C GLY A 185 2.35 -14.54 -11.45
N ARG A 186 3.22 -14.48 -10.45
CA ARG A 186 3.98 -15.64 -9.98
C ARG A 186 3.03 -16.80 -9.67
N THR A 187 3.36 -17.98 -10.19
CA THR A 187 2.61 -19.22 -9.95
C THR A 187 2.73 -19.65 -8.50
N LYS A 188 1.82 -20.53 -8.07
CA LYS A 188 1.86 -21.10 -6.73
C LYS A 188 3.18 -21.84 -6.49
N GLU A 189 3.62 -22.64 -7.47
CA GLU A 189 4.86 -23.43 -7.39
C GLU A 189 6.09 -22.52 -7.26
N LEU A 190 6.17 -21.43 -8.03
CA LEU A 190 7.29 -20.48 -7.93
C LEU A 190 7.22 -19.66 -6.62
N SER A 191 6.02 -19.31 -6.14
CA SER A 191 5.83 -18.70 -4.82
C SER A 191 6.26 -19.63 -3.67
N GLU A 192 5.99 -20.94 -3.80
CA GLU A 192 6.49 -21.95 -2.86
C GLU A 192 8.02 -22.05 -2.89
N ALA A 193 8.63 -22.00 -4.08
CA ALA A 193 10.09 -22.00 -4.22
C ALA A 193 10.73 -20.73 -3.59
N VAL A 194 10.14 -19.55 -3.76
CA VAL A 194 10.59 -18.31 -3.11
C VAL A 194 10.46 -18.41 -1.59
N SER A 195 9.31 -18.88 -1.09
CA SER A 195 9.11 -19.09 0.35
C SER A 195 10.09 -20.10 0.94
N ARG A 196 10.42 -21.17 0.20
CA ARG A 196 11.42 -22.16 0.60
C ARG A 196 12.81 -21.55 0.63
N LEU A 197 13.18 -20.75 -0.36
CA LEU A 197 14.45 -20.02 -0.38
C LEU A 197 14.57 -19.10 0.85
N HIS A 198 13.52 -18.36 1.18
CA HIS A 198 13.47 -17.53 2.40
C HIS A 198 13.68 -18.37 3.66
N GLN A 199 13.00 -19.52 3.78
CA GLN A 199 13.14 -20.43 4.91
C GLN A 199 14.56 -20.99 5.04
N GLU A 200 15.12 -21.56 3.97
CA GLU A 200 16.44 -22.19 3.96
C GLU A 200 17.57 -21.20 4.26
N VAL A 201 17.46 -19.96 3.78
CA VAL A 201 18.38 -18.87 4.13
C VAL A 201 18.21 -18.52 5.61
N SER A 202 16.98 -18.31 6.08
CA SER A 202 16.70 -17.98 7.49
C SER A 202 17.24 -19.03 8.46
N ASP A 203 17.08 -20.32 8.13
CA ASP A 203 17.55 -21.44 8.95
C ASP A 203 19.07 -21.50 9.06
N ARG A 204 19.79 -21.18 7.97
CA ARG A 204 21.26 -21.13 7.93
C ARG A 204 21.85 -19.88 8.57
N LEU A 205 21.13 -18.76 8.50
CA LEU A 205 21.50 -17.55 9.22
C LEU A 205 21.35 -17.74 10.75
N GLY A 206 20.37 -18.55 11.16
CA GLY A 206 20.12 -18.86 12.56
C GLY A 206 19.86 -17.60 13.40
N THR A 207 20.39 -17.59 14.63
CA THR A 207 20.38 -16.40 15.47
C THR A 207 21.51 -15.47 15.06
N LEU A 208 21.16 -14.36 14.43
CA LEU A 208 22.11 -13.36 13.98
C LEU A 208 22.82 -12.70 15.18
N PRO A 209 24.16 -12.54 15.13
CA PRO A 209 24.92 -11.86 16.19
C PRO A 209 24.50 -10.40 16.37
N GLU A 210 24.77 -9.83 17.55
CA GLU A 210 24.46 -8.41 17.79
C GLU A 210 25.33 -7.45 16.97
N ASP A 211 26.56 -7.85 16.65
CA ASP A 211 27.56 -7.08 15.89
C ASP A 211 27.78 -7.70 14.50
N LEU A 212 26.91 -7.35 13.56
CA LEU A 212 26.96 -7.87 12.17
C LEU A 212 28.13 -7.32 11.33
N GLY A 213 28.73 -6.19 11.75
CA GLY A 213 29.71 -5.43 10.96
C GLY A 213 31.18 -5.84 11.14
N GLU A 214 31.54 -6.61 12.18
CA GLU A 214 32.96 -6.97 12.44
C GLU A 214 33.36 -8.35 11.90
N ASN A 215 32.42 -9.30 11.79
CA ASN A 215 32.68 -10.67 11.33
C ASN A 215 31.60 -11.15 10.36
N GLU A 216 31.93 -11.41 9.10
CA GLU A 216 31.00 -11.92 8.08
C GLU A 216 30.73 -13.44 8.17
N HIS A 217 31.25 -14.12 9.19
CA HIS A 217 31.04 -15.57 9.37
C HIS A 217 29.55 -15.96 9.46
N TRP A 218 28.68 -15.04 9.90
CA TRP A 218 27.24 -15.29 10.01
C TRP A 218 26.56 -15.58 8.66
N LYS A 219 27.13 -15.12 7.53
CA LYS A 219 26.59 -15.36 6.18
C LYS A 219 27.27 -16.49 5.41
N GLU A 220 28.44 -16.96 5.85
CA GLU A 220 29.27 -17.90 5.09
C GLU A 220 28.54 -19.21 4.74
N GLU A 221 27.77 -19.78 5.67
CA GLU A 221 27.04 -21.03 5.44
C GLU A 221 25.95 -20.86 4.36
N ALA A 222 25.15 -19.79 4.47
CA ALA A 222 24.08 -19.49 3.52
C ALA A 222 24.65 -19.20 2.12
N VAL A 223 25.74 -18.42 2.02
CA VAL A 223 26.41 -18.12 0.75
C VAL A 223 26.98 -19.39 0.12
N GLN A 224 27.68 -20.22 0.89
CA GLN A 224 28.24 -21.48 0.37
C GLN A 224 27.16 -22.44 -0.11
N TRP A 225 26.02 -22.51 0.58
CA TRP A 225 24.87 -23.30 0.16
C TRP A 225 24.30 -22.82 -1.18
N LEU A 226 24.05 -21.51 -1.33
CA LEU A 226 23.57 -20.92 -2.59
C LEU A 226 24.53 -21.20 -3.76
N VAL A 227 25.84 -21.12 -3.54
CA VAL A 227 26.83 -21.39 -4.59
C VAL A 227 26.90 -22.88 -4.94
N ARG A 228 26.88 -23.78 -3.96
CA ARG A 228 27.08 -25.23 -4.19
C ARG A 228 25.81 -25.94 -4.65
N GLU A 229 24.70 -25.71 -3.96
CA GLU A 229 23.45 -26.46 -4.18
C GLU A 229 22.57 -25.76 -5.21
N VAL A 230 22.33 -24.46 -5.06
CA VAL A 230 21.51 -23.68 -6.01
C VAL A 230 22.32 -23.33 -7.28
N GLY A 231 23.63 -23.16 -7.16
CA GLY A 231 24.52 -22.96 -8.30
C GLY A 231 24.56 -21.53 -8.84
N VAL A 232 24.28 -20.55 -8.00
CA VAL A 232 24.40 -19.13 -8.36
C VAL A 232 25.83 -18.64 -8.15
N GLY A 233 26.21 -17.55 -8.84
CA GLY A 233 27.52 -16.94 -8.67
C GLY A 233 27.71 -16.33 -7.27
N GLU A 234 28.95 -16.32 -6.77
CA GLU A 234 29.30 -15.85 -5.42
C GLU A 234 28.78 -14.45 -5.11
N LEU A 235 28.93 -13.49 -6.04
CA LEU A 235 28.42 -12.13 -5.87
C LEU A 235 26.88 -12.08 -5.72
N VAL A 236 26.15 -12.91 -6.46
CA VAL A 236 24.69 -12.97 -6.39
C VAL A 236 24.25 -13.61 -5.08
N ALA A 237 24.95 -14.67 -4.65
CA ALA A 237 24.70 -15.32 -3.38
C ALA A 237 24.91 -14.35 -2.21
N ASP A 238 26.03 -13.64 -2.21
CA ASP A 238 26.38 -12.64 -1.18
C ASP A 238 25.31 -11.54 -1.08
N GLN A 239 24.98 -10.89 -2.20
CA GLN A 239 23.94 -9.85 -2.23
C GLN A 239 22.55 -10.37 -1.84
N THR A 240 22.22 -11.61 -2.19
CA THR A 240 20.93 -12.23 -1.83
C THR A 240 20.87 -12.46 -0.33
N VAL A 241 21.93 -12.98 0.27
CA VAL A 241 21.99 -13.22 1.72
C VAL A 241 21.96 -11.90 2.48
N ASP A 242 22.73 -10.89 2.06
CA ASP A 242 22.72 -9.56 2.69
C ASP A 242 21.32 -8.94 2.65
N TYR A 243 20.63 -8.97 1.51
CA TYR A 243 19.27 -8.46 1.36
C TYR A 243 18.26 -9.18 2.28
N LEU A 244 18.29 -10.52 2.28
CA LEU A 244 17.39 -11.33 3.10
C LEU A 244 17.69 -11.16 4.60
N ALA A 245 18.96 -11.10 4.99
CA ALA A 245 19.37 -10.87 6.36
C ALA A 245 18.92 -9.49 6.85
N ALA A 246 19.10 -8.43 6.04
CA ALA A 246 18.62 -7.10 6.39
C ALA A 246 17.10 -7.09 6.63
N ALA A 247 16.32 -7.79 5.80
CA ALA A 247 14.88 -7.92 5.99
C ALA A 247 14.51 -8.70 7.26
N GLN A 248 15.16 -9.84 7.51
CA GLN A 248 14.92 -10.65 8.72
C GLN A 248 15.27 -9.89 9.99
N VAL A 249 16.36 -9.11 9.99
CA VAL A 249 16.74 -8.26 11.13
C VAL A 249 15.70 -7.16 11.35
N SER A 250 15.24 -6.52 10.27
CA SER A 250 14.25 -5.44 10.35
C SER A 250 12.91 -5.91 10.90
N LEU A 251 12.42 -7.04 10.39
CA LEU A 251 11.10 -7.60 10.74
C LEU A 251 11.15 -8.52 11.97
N GLY A 252 12.34 -8.91 12.42
CA GLY A 252 12.58 -9.89 13.48
C GLY A 252 12.34 -11.35 13.06
N VAL A 253 11.59 -11.57 11.98
CA VAL A 253 11.32 -12.89 11.38
C VAL A 253 11.39 -12.79 9.86
N MET A 254 11.66 -13.91 9.19
CA MET A 254 11.63 -13.98 7.73
C MET A 254 10.19 -14.25 7.23
N PRO A 255 9.61 -13.37 6.39
CA PRO A 255 8.31 -13.62 5.77
C PRO A 255 8.34 -14.85 4.85
N THR A 256 7.40 -15.76 5.05
CA THR A 256 7.21 -17.00 4.29
C THR A 256 5.72 -17.27 4.13
N ARG A 257 5.32 -18.29 3.37
CA ARG A 257 3.90 -18.70 3.24
C ARG A 257 3.29 -19.29 4.52
N GLU A 258 4.11 -19.56 5.53
CA GLU A 258 3.70 -20.03 6.86
C GLU A 258 3.87 -18.97 7.95
N ARG A 259 4.61 -17.89 7.66
CA ARG A 259 4.91 -16.80 8.60
C ARG A 259 4.67 -15.47 7.91
N LEU A 260 3.53 -14.84 8.22
CA LEU A 260 3.13 -13.57 7.62
C LEU A 260 3.44 -12.42 8.55
N VAL A 261 3.96 -11.34 7.97
CA VAL A 261 4.37 -10.16 8.74
C VAL A 261 3.57 -8.96 8.28
N MET A 262 2.96 -8.27 9.24
CA MET A 262 2.33 -6.98 9.03
C MET A 262 3.24 -5.90 9.60
N GLU A 263 3.72 -5.03 8.74
CA GLU A 263 4.57 -3.91 9.05
C GLU A 263 3.75 -2.61 9.03
N ARG A 264 3.90 -1.77 10.05
CA ARG A 264 3.33 -0.42 10.10
C ARG A 264 4.45 0.60 10.26
N PHE A 265 4.40 1.66 9.46
CA PHE A 265 5.28 2.82 9.60
C PHE A 265 4.55 4.11 9.20
N PHE A 266 5.15 5.25 9.52
CA PHE A 266 4.60 6.58 9.23
C PHE A 266 5.50 7.34 8.25
N ASP A 267 4.90 8.11 7.35
CA ASP A 267 5.64 8.99 6.45
C ASP A 267 5.97 10.36 7.11
N GLU A 268 6.61 11.25 6.36
CA GLU A 268 6.95 12.60 6.87
C GLU A 268 5.74 13.51 7.09
N ALA A 269 4.62 13.22 6.42
CA ALA A 269 3.35 13.92 6.57
C ALA A 269 2.54 13.42 7.78
N GLY A 270 2.90 12.27 8.35
CA GLY A 270 2.20 11.61 9.44
C GLY A 270 1.05 10.72 8.98
N ASP A 271 1.07 10.33 7.70
CA ASP A 271 0.19 9.29 7.15
C ASP A 271 0.72 7.91 7.53
N MET A 272 -0.21 6.96 7.66
CA MET A 272 0.10 5.60 8.03
C MET A 272 0.17 4.71 6.80
N HIS A 273 1.20 3.88 6.74
CA HIS A 273 1.31 2.81 5.76
C HIS A 273 1.34 1.46 6.47
N LEU A 274 0.46 0.57 6.03
CA LEU A 274 0.39 -0.82 6.48
C LEU A 274 0.82 -1.72 5.33
N VAL A 275 1.89 -2.49 5.52
CA VAL A 275 2.40 -3.44 4.53
C VAL A 275 2.23 -4.86 5.07
N ILE A 276 1.61 -5.73 4.28
CA ILE A 276 1.49 -7.16 4.58
C ILE A 276 2.49 -7.88 3.68
N HIS A 277 3.53 -8.48 4.28
CA HIS A 277 4.52 -9.31 3.60
C HIS A 277 3.95 -10.71 3.43
N ALA A 278 3.64 -11.06 2.18
CA ALA A 278 2.85 -12.22 1.81
C ALA A 278 3.36 -12.77 0.46
N PRO A 279 4.35 -13.70 0.47
CA PRO A 279 4.97 -14.24 -0.74
C PRO A 279 4.10 -15.30 -1.43
N PHE A 280 2.84 -14.95 -1.74
CA PHE A 280 1.88 -15.83 -2.42
C PHE A 280 1.76 -15.54 -3.92
N GLY A 281 2.22 -14.38 -4.38
CA GLY A 281 2.11 -13.94 -5.77
C GLY A 281 0.99 -12.90 -5.97
N ALA A 282 1.08 -12.16 -7.08
CA ALA A 282 0.27 -10.97 -7.33
C ALA A 282 -1.21 -11.29 -7.52
N ARG A 283 -1.57 -12.45 -8.08
CA ARG A 283 -2.96 -12.87 -8.25
C ARG A 283 -3.67 -13.04 -6.91
N MET A 284 -3.03 -13.72 -5.96
CA MET A 284 -3.57 -13.90 -4.61
C MET A 284 -3.55 -12.58 -3.84
N ASN A 285 -2.43 -11.85 -3.87
CA ASN A 285 -2.27 -10.59 -3.15
C ASN A 285 -3.23 -9.49 -3.65
N ARG A 286 -3.54 -9.46 -4.95
CA ARG A 286 -4.54 -8.57 -5.54
C ARG A 286 -5.94 -8.83 -4.99
N GLY A 287 -6.35 -10.11 -4.96
CA GLY A 287 -7.63 -10.51 -4.39
C GLY A 287 -7.73 -10.17 -2.90
N TRP A 288 -6.66 -10.42 -2.15
CA TRP A 288 -6.60 -10.08 -0.74
C TRP A 288 -6.67 -8.57 -0.50
N GLY A 289 -5.86 -7.79 -1.22
CA GLY A 289 -5.84 -6.33 -1.11
C GLY A 289 -7.18 -5.68 -1.47
N LEU A 290 -7.87 -6.16 -2.52
CA LEU A 290 -9.21 -5.68 -2.89
C LEU A 290 -10.25 -5.98 -1.81
N ALA A 291 -10.23 -7.19 -1.25
CA ALA A 291 -11.14 -7.60 -0.19
C ALA A 291 -10.90 -6.78 1.10
N LEU A 292 -9.64 -6.60 1.50
CA LEU A 292 -9.28 -5.74 2.63
C LEU A 292 -9.73 -4.30 2.39
N ARG A 293 -9.43 -3.72 1.23
CA ARG A 293 -9.84 -2.36 0.89
C ARG A 293 -11.34 -2.18 1.02
N LYS A 294 -12.15 -3.09 0.48
CA LYS A 294 -13.62 -3.01 0.58
C LYS A 294 -14.10 -3.06 2.03
N ARG A 295 -13.46 -3.88 2.89
CA ARG A 295 -13.77 -3.92 4.32
C ARG A 295 -13.39 -2.62 5.03
N PHE A 296 -12.19 -2.08 4.78
CA PHE A 296 -11.77 -0.79 5.34
C PHE A 296 -12.70 0.35 4.92
N CYS A 297 -13.06 0.44 3.64
CA CYS A 297 -14.00 1.46 3.14
C CYS A 297 -15.36 1.39 3.87
N ARG A 298 -15.90 0.20 4.14
CA ARG A 298 -17.19 0.04 4.86
C ARG A 298 -17.09 0.40 6.35
N THR A 299 -15.96 0.08 6.99
CA THR A 299 -15.78 0.34 8.42
C THR A 299 -15.52 1.83 8.69
N PHE A 300 -14.71 2.48 7.85
CA PHE A 300 -14.21 3.82 8.10
C PHE A 300 -14.76 4.91 7.15
N ASN A 301 -15.61 4.54 6.18
CA ASN A 301 -16.30 5.43 5.24
C ASN A 301 -15.38 6.41 4.47
N PHE A 302 -14.22 5.92 4.00
CA PHE A 302 -13.30 6.68 3.14
C PHE A 302 -12.67 5.77 2.07
N GLU A 303 -12.20 6.38 0.98
CA GLU A 303 -11.49 5.66 -0.09
C GLU A 303 -10.01 5.46 0.27
N LEU A 304 -9.61 4.19 0.33
CA LEU A 304 -8.27 3.77 0.73
C LEU A 304 -7.39 3.50 -0.50
N GLN A 305 -6.19 4.08 -0.53
CA GLN A 305 -5.18 3.77 -1.53
C GLN A 305 -4.53 2.43 -1.23
N ALA A 306 -4.47 1.53 -2.21
CA ALA A 306 -3.96 0.18 -2.04
C ALA A 306 -3.17 -0.29 -3.26
N ALA A 307 -2.10 -1.06 -3.02
CA ALA A 307 -1.36 -1.76 -4.08
C ALA A 307 -1.04 -3.20 -3.66
N ALA A 308 -0.85 -4.07 -4.64
CA ALA A 308 -0.44 -5.46 -4.45
C ALA A 308 0.63 -5.86 -5.45
N THR A 309 1.68 -6.50 -4.95
CA THR A 309 2.81 -7.05 -5.73
C THR A 309 2.89 -8.57 -5.50
N GLU A 310 3.93 -9.21 -6.04
CA GLU A 310 4.16 -10.64 -5.85
C GLU A 310 4.42 -11.01 -4.37
N ASP A 311 5.06 -10.11 -3.62
CA ASP A 311 5.55 -10.37 -2.27
C ASP A 311 4.84 -9.57 -1.17
N ALA A 312 4.07 -8.54 -1.52
CA ALA A 312 3.43 -7.70 -0.51
C ALA A 312 2.10 -7.06 -0.95
N ILE A 313 1.34 -6.59 0.03
CA ILE A 313 0.17 -5.73 -0.10
C ILE A 313 0.40 -4.47 0.72
N ILE A 314 0.15 -3.27 0.18
CA ILE A 314 0.23 -2.01 0.91
C ILE A 314 -1.13 -1.33 0.97
N LEU A 315 -1.49 -0.85 2.16
CA LEU A 315 -2.65 -0.01 2.44
C LEU A 315 -2.16 1.32 3.01
N SER A 316 -2.47 2.43 2.34
CA SER A 316 -2.04 3.76 2.78
C SER A 316 -3.23 4.52 3.34
N LEU A 317 -3.22 4.76 4.64
CA LEU A 317 -4.33 5.37 5.38
C LEU A 317 -4.01 6.83 5.72
N GLY A 318 -5.04 7.67 5.63
CA GLY A 318 -4.94 9.06 6.05
C GLY A 318 -4.90 9.23 7.57
N SER A 319 -4.77 10.49 7.99
CA SER A 319 -4.49 10.89 9.36
C SER A 319 -5.69 10.81 10.35
N THR A 320 -6.78 10.14 10.00
CA THR A 320 -8.04 10.18 10.78
C THR A 320 -8.42 8.85 11.42
N HIS A 321 -7.63 7.79 11.20
CA HIS A 321 -7.99 6.44 11.63
C HIS A 321 -6.84 5.77 12.39
N SER A 322 -7.20 5.06 13.46
CA SER A 322 -6.35 4.13 14.19
C SER A 322 -7.09 2.82 14.40
N PHE A 323 -6.33 1.73 14.51
CA PHE A 323 -6.80 0.38 14.78
C PHE A 323 -5.61 -0.45 15.28
N ALA A 324 -5.89 -1.48 16.06
CA ALA A 324 -4.90 -2.49 16.43
C ALA A 324 -4.49 -3.30 15.19
N MET A 325 -3.18 -3.48 14.97
CA MET A 325 -2.69 -4.25 13.82
C MET A 325 -3.18 -5.69 13.84
N GLU A 326 -3.30 -6.29 15.03
CA GLU A 326 -3.75 -7.68 15.17
C GLU A 326 -5.20 -7.90 14.70
N ASP A 327 -6.02 -6.85 14.72
CA ASP A 327 -7.42 -6.96 14.31
C ASP A 327 -7.58 -7.00 12.79
N VAL A 328 -6.63 -6.45 12.04
CA VAL A 328 -6.65 -6.47 10.57
C VAL A 328 -6.67 -7.91 10.03
N TRP A 329 -5.95 -8.83 10.70
CA TRP A 329 -5.97 -10.26 10.36
C TRP A 329 -7.37 -10.90 10.48
N LYS A 330 -8.27 -10.31 11.27
CA LYS A 330 -9.62 -10.81 11.56
C LYS A 330 -10.70 -10.17 10.68
N TYR A 331 -10.35 -9.17 9.86
CA TYR A 331 -11.33 -8.42 9.06
C TYR A 331 -11.97 -9.24 7.94
N LEU A 332 -11.33 -10.32 7.51
CA LEU A 332 -11.83 -11.24 6.51
C LEU A 332 -12.14 -12.60 7.12
N GLN A 333 -13.21 -13.22 6.65
CA GLN A 333 -13.59 -14.58 7.02
C GLN A 333 -13.65 -15.46 5.78
N ALA A 334 -13.20 -16.71 5.90
CA ALA A 334 -13.10 -17.62 4.76
C ALA A 334 -14.43 -17.84 4.03
N HIS A 335 -15.57 -17.83 4.74
CA HIS A 335 -16.89 -18.04 4.13
C HIS A 335 -17.51 -16.76 3.53
N THR A 336 -17.01 -15.57 3.86
CA THR A 336 -17.54 -14.29 3.33
C THR A 336 -16.60 -13.61 2.34
N VAL A 337 -15.32 -13.99 2.29
CA VAL A 337 -14.31 -13.33 1.44
C VAL A 337 -14.70 -13.30 -0.03
N ARG A 338 -15.31 -14.38 -0.53
CA ARG A 338 -15.79 -14.45 -1.91
C ARG A 338 -16.84 -13.38 -2.22
N GLU A 339 -17.85 -13.24 -1.38
CA GLU A 339 -18.92 -12.25 -1.59
C GLU A 339 -18.39 -10.82 -1.51
N ILE A 340 -17.49 -10.55 -0.55
CA ILE A 340 -16.83 -9.25 -0.42
C ILE A 340 -15.99 -8.95 -1.67
N LEU A 341 -15.22 -9.94 -2.15
CA LEU A 341 -14.37 -9.77 -3.30
C LEU A 341 -15.18 -9.58 -4.59
N VAL A 342 -16.32 -10.28 -4.73
CA VAL A 342 -17.28 -10.02 -5.81
C VAL A 342 -17.75 -8.57 -5.76
N GLN A 343 -18.14 -8.04 -4.61
CA GLN A 343 -18.54 -6.63 -4.52
C GLN A 343 -17.38 -5.66 -4.77
N ALA A 344 -16.14 -6.05 -4.45
CA ALA A 344 -14.95 -5.22 -4.68
C ALA A 344 -14.51 -5.20 -6.15
N LEU A 345 -14.60 -6.35 -6.85
CA LEU A 345 -14.17 -6.49 -8.24
C LEU A 345 -15.15 -5.80 -9.21
N LEU A 346 -16.43 -5.67 -8.84
CA LEU A 346 -17.41 -4.94 -9.65
C LEU A 346 -17.08 -3.44 -9.77
N ASP A 347 -16.35 -2.88 -8.81
CA ASP A 347 -15.86 -1.51 -8.86
C ASP A 347 -14.47 -1.41 -9.54
N ALA A 348 -13.82 -2.55 -9.83
CA ALA A 348 -12.48 -2.58 -10.40
C ALA A 348 -12.50 -2.53 -11.95
N PRO A 349 -11.56 -1.82 -12.60
CA PRO A 349 -11.50 -1.72 -14.06
C PRO A 349 -11.42 -3.07 -14.79
N MET A 350 -10.81 -4.08 -14.17
CA MET A 350 -10.63 -5.42 -14.74
C MET A 350 -11.95 -6.08 -15.17
N PHE A 351 -13.07 -5.81 -14.48
CA PHE A 351 -14.37 -6.38 -14.83
C PHE A 351 -14.79 -5.96 -16.25
N GLY A 352 -14.65 -4.67 -16.59
CA GLY A 352 -15.03 -4.15 -17.90
C GLY A 352 -14.22 -4.79 -19.03
N THR A 353 -12.92 -4.96 -18.81
CA THR A 353 -12.01 -5.61 -19.77
C THR A 353 -12.37 -7.08 -19.97
N ARG A 354 -12.53 -7.85 -18.88
CA ARG A 354 -12.89 -9.28 -18.92
C ARG A 354 -14.28 -9.51 -19.48
N TRP A 355 -15.25 -8.65 -19.15
CA TRP A 355 -16.58 -8.67 -19.73
C TRP A 355 -16.52 -8.54 -21.25
N ARG A 356 -15.74 -7.59 -21.78
CA ARG A 356 -15.57 -7.40 -23.23
C ARG A 356 -14.97 -8.65 -23.88
N TRP A 357 -13.99 -9.29 -23.25
CA TRP A 357 -13.41 -10.53 -23.75
C TRP A 357 -14.46 -11.66 -23.81
N ASN A 358 -15.25 -11.83 -22.75
CA ASN A 358 -16.31 -12.85 -22.73
C ASN A 358 -17.42 -12.56 -23.73
N ALA A 359 -17.87 -11.31 -23.83
CA ALA A 359 -18.90 -10.89 -24.76
C ALA A 359 -18.48 -11.08 -26.23
N THR A 360 -17.20 -10.86 -26.55
CA THR A 360 -16.66 -11.05 -27.90
C THR A 360 -16.38 -12.52 -28.22
N ARG A 361 -15.79 -13.28 -27.29
CA ARG A 361 -15.57 -14.74 -27.42
C ARG A 361 -16.90 -15.49 -27.59
N ALA A 362 -17.91 -15.14 -26.82
CA ALA A 362 -19.27 -15.69 -26.92
C ALA A 362 -20.07 -15.25 -28.17
N LEU A 363 -19.48 -14.42 -29.05
CA LEU A 363 -20.12 -13.88 -30.25
C LEU A 363 -21.35 -13.00 -29.96
N ALA A 364 -21.53 -12.53 -28.72
CA ALA A 364 -22.58 -11.58 -28.35
C ALA A 364 -22.27 -10.17 -28.90
N VAL A 365 -20.99 -9.78 -28.85
CA VAL A 365 -20.45 -8.56 -29.45
C VAL A 365 -19.61 -8.92 -30.67
N GLN A 366 -19.74 -8.12 -31.73
CA GLN A 366 -19.03 -8.36 -32.98
C GLN A 366 -17.60 -7.84 -32.91
N ARG A 367 -16.63 -8.72 -33.20
CA ARG A 367 -15.22 -8.35 -33.38
C ARG A 367 -14.83 -7.96 -34.81
N ARG A 368 -15.57 -8.48 -35.80
CA ARG A 368 -15.33 -8.22 -37.22
C ARG A 368 -16.63 -7.97 -37.95
N TRP A 369 -16.58 -7.04 -38.90
CA TRP A 369 -17.66 -6.71 -39.82
C TRP A 369 -17.18 -6.99 -41.25
N PHE A 370 -17.65 -8.11 -41.82
CA PHE A 370 -17.09 -8.71 -43.04
C PHE A 370 -15.57 -8.91 -42.90
N ASP A 371 -14.78 -8.29 -43.78
CA ASP A 371 -13.32 -8.44 -43.83
C ASP A 371 -12.56 -7.48 -42.90
N LYS A 372 -13.28 -6.53 -42.27
CA LYS A 372 -12.69 -5.49 -41.42
C LYS A 372 -12.86 -5.80 -39.94
N ARG A 373 -11.84 -5.50 -39.12
CA ARG A 373 -11.99 -5.49 -37.65
C ARG A 373 -12.89 -4.34 -37.22
N VAL A 374 -13.71 -4.59 -36.21
CA VAL A 374 -14.53 -3.54 -35.59
C VAL A 374 -13.59 -2.63 -34.81
N PRO A 375 -13.67 -1.30 -35.01
CA PRO A 375 -12.86 -0.35 -34.23
C PRO A 375 -13.04 -0.53 -32.71
N PRO A 376 -11.97 -0.38 -31.91
CA PRO A 376 -12.00 -0.57 -30.46
C PRO A 376 -13.12 0.20 -29.76
N GLN A 377 -13.29 1.49 -30.09
CA GLN A 377 -14.30 2.33 -29.46
C GLN A 377 -15.72 1.77 -29.67
N LEU A 378 -16.02 1.31 -30.88
CA LEU A 378 -17.32 0.73 -31.20
C LEU A 378 -17.54 -0.61 -30.50
N GLN A 379 -16.47 -1.39 -30.30
CA GLN A 379 -16.55 -2.63 -29.54
C GLN A 379 -16.78 -2.36 -28.06
N ARG A 380 -16.12 -1.35 -27.46
CA ARG A 380 -16.34 -0.91 -26.07
C ARG A 380 -17.78 -0.44 -25.87
N MET A 381 -18.27 0.46 -26.70
CA MET A 381 -19.66 0.94 -26.64
C MET A 381 -20.66 -0.20 -26.76
N ALA A 382 -20.44 -1.16 -27.67
CA ALA A 382 -21.32 -2.31 -27.82
C ALA A 382 -21.28 -3.27 -26.62
N SER A 383 -20.12 -3.38 -25.98
CA SER A 383 -19.91 -4.17 -24.77
C SER A 383 -20.59 -3.52 -23.56
N GLU A 384 -20.46 -2.21 -23.40
CA GLU A 384 -21.15 -1.41 -22.38
C GLU A 384 -22.67 -1.44 -22.55
N ASP A 385 -23.17 -1.26 -23.78
CA ASP A 385 -24.60 -1.40 -24.11
C ASP A 385 -25.15 -2.79 -23.70
N LEU A 386 -24.31 -3.83 -23.80
CA LEU A 386 -24.68 -5.19 -23.40
C LEU A 386 -24.69 -5.35 -21.88
N VAL A 387 -23.68 -4.84 -21.16
CA VAL A 387 -23.69 -4.82 -19.67
C VAL A 387 -24.93 -4.08 -19.18
N ALA A 388 -25.22 -2.90 -19.74
CA ALA A 388 -26.35 -2.07 -19.33
C ALA A 388 -27.70 -2.81 -19.41
N LEU A 389 -27.82 -3.77 -20.34
CA LEU A 389 -29.02 -4.59 -20.51
C LEU A 389 -29.06 -5.78 -19.55
N VAL A 390 -27.92 -6.47 -19.41
CA VAL A 390 -27.84 -7.76 -18.71
C VAL A 390 -27.59 -7.58 -17.22
N PHE A 391 -26.82 -6.57 -16.85
CA PHE A 391 -26.43 -6.22 -15.49
C PHE A 391 -26.46 -4.69 -15.30
N PRO A 392 -27.67 -4.08 -15.21
CA PRO A 392 -27.82 -2.63 -15.11
C PRO A 392 -27.10 -2.01 -13.90
N ASP A 393 -27.14 -2.70 -12.76
CA ASP A 393 -26.51 -2.29 -11.50
C ASP A 393 -24.99 -2.09 -11.62
N GLN A 394 -24.34 -2.75 -12.57
CA GLN A 394 -22.90 -2.60 -12.79
C GLN A 394 -22.51 -1.21 -13.32
N LEU A 395 -23.42 -0.55 -14.05
CA LEU A 395 -23.22 0.81 -14.57
C LEU A 395 -24.03 1.85 -13.79
N ALA A 396 -24.78 1.43 -12.77
CA ALA A 396 -25.59 2.32 -11.98
C ALA A 396 -24.71 3.25 -11.13
N CYS A 397 -25.12 4.51 -11.00
CA CYS A 397 -24.48 5.46 -10.11
C CYS A 397 -24.54 4.92 -8.68
N LEU A 398 -23.42 4.95 -7.96
CA LEU A 398 -23.34 4.51 -6.57
C LEU A 398 -24.35 5.25 -5.67
N GLU A 399 -24.70 6.50 -5.98
CA GLU A 399 -25.73 7.27 -5.26
C GLU A 399 -27.14 6.67 -5.35
N ASN A 400 -27.43 5.88 -6.38
CA ASN A 400 -28.74 5.25 -6.58
C ASN A 400 -28.82 3.82 -6.04
N ILE A 401 -27.69 3.22 -5.65
CA ILE A 401 -27.64 1.86 -5.14
C ILE A 401 -27.68 1.92 -3.60
N VAL A 402 -28.74 1.34 -3.02
CA VAL A 402 -28.83 1.19 -1.56
C VAL A 402 -28.34 -0.20 -1.19
N GLY A 403 -27.09 -0.29 -0.71
CA GLY A 403 -26.49 -1.55 -0.27
C GLY A 403 -25.54 -2.17 -1.29
N GLU A 404 -25.57 -3.49 -1.41
CA GLU A 404 -24.70 -4.26 -2.31
C GLU A 404 -25.36 -4.43 -3.69
N ARG A 405 -24.54 -4.55 -4.75
CA ARG A 405 -25.05 -4.75 -6.11
C ARG A 405 -25.67 -6.13 -6.26
N GLU A 406 -26.87 -6.20 -6.82
CA GLU A 406 -27.53 -7.49 -7.11
C GLU A 406 -26.95 -8.09 -8.39
N VAL A 407 -26.21 -9.19 -8.25
CA VAL A 407 -25.60 -9.87 -9.40
C VAL A 407 -26.67 -10.73 -10.11
N PRO A 408 -26.96 -10.49 -11.40
CA PRO A 408 -27.97 -11.25 -12.12
C PRO A 408 -27.52 -12.68 -12.43
N GLU A 409 -28.47 -13.61 -12.44
CA GLU A 409 -28.26 -14.99 -12.94
C GLU A 409 -28.16 -14.98 -14.47
N HIS A 410 -26.99 -14.59 -15.00
CA HIS A 410 -26.70 -14.61 -16.43
C HIS A 410 -25.38 -15.33 -16.74
N PRO A 411 -25.34 -16.26 -17.72
CA PRO A 411 -24.16 -17.09 -17.99
C PRO A 411 -22.87 -16.29 -18.24
N LEU A 412 -22.93 -15.22 -19.04
CA LEU A 412 -21.74 -14.38 -19.30
C LEU A 412 -21.32 -13.52 -18.10
N VAL A 413 -22.25 -13.14 -17.23
CA VAL A 413 -21.92 -12.36 -16.01
C VAL A 413 -21.21 -13.27 -15.04
N GLN A 414 -21.75 -14.47 -14.82
CA GLN A 414 -21.13 -15.49 -14.00
C GLN A 414 -19.75 -15.91 -14.53
N GLN A 415 -19.60 -16.10 -15.85
CA GLN A 415 -18.29 -16.36 -16.46
C GLN A 415 -17.31 -15.22 -16.20
N THR A 416 -17.74 -13.97 -16.35
CA THR A 416 -16.86 -12.80 -16.13
C THR A 416 -16.42 -12.69 -14.69
N ILE A 417 -17.33 -12.91 -13.75
CA ILE A 417 -17.00 -12.94 -12.32
C ILE A 417 -16.05 -14.10 -12.04
N HIS A 418 -16.29 -15.27 -12.61
CA HIS A 418 -15.41 -16.42 -12.48
C HIS A 418 -13.99 -16.10 -12.98
N ASP A 419 -13.83 -15.60 -14.21
CA ASP A 419 -12.53 -15.24 -14.77
C ASP A 419 -11.81 -14.18 -13.94
N CYS A 420 -12.52 -13.18 -13.42
CA CYS A 420 -11.92 -12.20 -12.52
C CYS A 420 -11.42 -12.84 -11.21
N LEU A 421 -12.19 -13.78 -10.64
CA LEU A 421 -11.87 -14.44 -9.38
C LEU A 421 -10.77 -15.51 -9.51
N THR A 422 -10.67 -16.19 -10.66
CA THR A 422 -9.82 -17.36 -10.85
C THR A 422 -8.70 -17.17 -11.86
N GLU A 423 -8.82 -16.30 -12.86
CA GLU A 423 -7.72 -15.99 -13.78
C GLU A 423 -6.96 -14.76 -13.31
N ALA A 424 -7.66 -13.64 -13.09
CA ALA A 424 -7.03 -12.37 -12.70
C ALA A 424 -6.59 -12.34 -11.22
N MET A 425 -7.24 -13.17 -10.42
CA MET A 425 -6.99 -13.38 -9.00
C MET A 425 -6.96 -14.87 -8.70
N ASP A 426 -6.69 -15.23 -7.45
CA ASP A 426 -6.82 -16.60 -6.96
C ASP A 426 -7.68 -16.64 -5.69
N ILE A 427 -9.00 -16.78 -5.88
CA ILE A 427 -9.95 -16.83 -4.76
C ILE A 427 -9.84 -18.15 -3.97
N GLU A 428 -9.48 -19.26 -4.62
CA GLU A 428 -9.43 -20.56 -3.95
C GLU A 428 -8.26 -20.61 -2.97
N GLU A 429 -7.09 -20.11 -3.38
CA GLU A 429 -5.94 -19.96 -2.51
C GLU A 429 -6.21 -18.93 -1.40
N LEU A 430 -6.88 -17.81 -1.71
CA LEU A 430 -7.24 -16.80 -0.72
C LEU A 430 -8.18 -17.35 0.38
N GLU A 431 -9.22 -18.09 0.01
CA GLU A 431 -10.11 -18.77 0.96
C GLU A 431 -9.32 -19.74 1.85
N GLY A 432 -8.39 -20.49 1.25
CA GLY A 432 -7.49 -21.40 1.97
C GLY A 432 -6.57 -20.70 2.96
N VAL A 433 -5.91 -19.61 2.55
CA VAL A 433 -5.00 -18.83 3.42
C VAL A 433 -5.77 -18.20 4.58
N ILE A 434 -6.94 -17.60 4.33
CA ILE A 434 -7.76 -17.03 5.41
C ILE A 434 -8.25 -18.12 6.37
N ALA A 435 -8.61 -19.31 5.86
CA ALA A 435 -8.96 -20.44 6.72
C ALA A 435 -7.78 -20.86 7.62
N ARG A 436 -6.55 -20.93 7.07
CA ARG A 436 -5.32 -21.25 7.81
C ARG A 436 -4.97 -20.18 8.86
N ILE A 437 -5.22 -18.91 8.55
CA ILE A 437 -5.07 -17.79 9.50
C ILE A 437 -6.02 -17.97 10.69
N ILE A 438 -7.30 -18.30 10.42
CA ILE A 438 -8.32 -18.50 11.46
C ILE A 438 -8.03 -19.76 12.29
N SER A 439 -7.55 -20.85 11.68
CA SER A 439 -7.17 -22.08 12.38
C SER A 439 -5.84 -21.98 13.14
N LYS A 440 -5.13 -20.84 13.03
CA LYS A 440 -3.81 -20.59 13.64
C LYS A 440 -2.72 -21.53 13.15
N GLU A 441 -2.82 -21.97 11.90
CA GLU A 441 -1.77 -22.75 11.22
C GLU A 441 -0.65 -21.87 10.65
N VAL A 442 -0.90 -20.57 10.53
CA VAL A 442 0.04 -19.55 10.05
C VAL A 442 0.49 -18.70 11.23
N GLU A 443 1.79 -18.49 11.35
CA GLU A 443 2.37 -17.55 12.31
C GLU A 443 2.12 -16.12 11.82
N LEU A 444 1.55 -15.27 12.69
CA LEU A 444 1.23 -13.89 12.39
C LEU A 444 2.04 -12.97 13.27
N VAL A 445 2.80 -12.07 12.66
CA VAL A 445 3.68 -11.14 13.37
C VAL A 445 3.32 -9.71 12.97
N CYS A 446 3.08 -8.85 13.95
CA CYS A 446 2.90 -7.41 13.76
C CYS A 446 4.18 -6.68 14.18
N LYS A 447 4.64 -5.72 13.37
CA LYS A 447 5.83 -4.91 13.65
C LYS A 447 5.59 -3.44 13.33
N ASP A 448 5.82 -2.61 14.33
CA ASP A 448 5.93 -1.17 14.18
C ASP A 448 7.38 -0.79 13.87
N LEU A 449 7.61 -0.22 12.69
CA LEU A 449 8.92 0.24 12.25
C LEU A 449 8.95 1.75 12.09
N ARG A 450 10.14 2.31 12.25
CA ARG A 450 10.36 3.76 12.12
C ARG A 450 10.39 4.24 10.68
N GLU A 451 10.90 3.38 9.80
CA GLU A 451 11.02 3.58 8.37
C GLU A 451 10.79 2.23 7.67
N PRO A 452 10.44 2.22 6.38
CA PRO A 452 10.07 0.99 5.71
C PRO A 452 11.21 -0.03 5.65
N SER A 453 10.88 -1.30 5.93
CA SER A 453 11.82 -2.42 5.81
C SER A 453 12.33 -2.58 4.36
N PRO A 454 13.48 -3.25 4.16
CA PRO A 454 14.01 -3.53 2.82
C PRO A 454 13.00 -4.21 1.89
N PHE A 455 12.15 -5.11 2.42
CA PHE A 455 11.11 -5.78 1.63
C PHE A 455 9.98 -4.81 1.21
N SER A 456 9.66 -3.82 2.04
CA SER A 456 8.66 -2.80 1.73
C SER A 456 9.10 -1.86 0.60
N HIS A 457 10.40 -1.76 0.29
CA HIS A 457 10.92 -0.84 -0.72
C HIS A 457 10.39 -1.13 -2.12
N GLU A 458 10.13 -2.40 -2.44
CA GLU A 458 9.55 -2.79 -3.74
C GLU A 458 8.12 -2.24 -3.88
N ILE A 459 7.27 -2.47 -2.89
CA ILE A 459 5.86 -2.10 -2.97
C ILE A 459 5.61 -0.59 -2.79
N ILE A 460 6.50 0.12 -2.10
CA ILE A 460 6.45 1.58 -2.01
C ILE A 460 6.69 2.21 -3.39
N ASN A 461 7.60 1.61 -4.16
CA ASN A 461 7.91 2.00 -5.53
C ASN A 461 7.11 1.16 -6.56
N ALA A 462 5.95 0.65 -6.14
CA ALA A 462 5.09 -0.15 -7.00
C ALA A 462 4.74 0.58 -8.30
N LYS A 463 4.73 -0.19 -9.38
CA LYS A 463 4.35 0.30 -10.71
C LYS A 463 2.83 0.49 -10.83
N PRO A 464 2.35 1.27 -11.81
CA PRO A 464 0.93 1.60 -11.95
C PRO A 464 -0.03 0.39 -11.89
N TYR A 465 0.35 -0.70 -12.53
CA TYR A 465 -0.45 -1.93 -12.60
C TYR A 465 -0.63 -2.69 -11.28
N ALA A 466 0.18 -2.38 -10.28
CA ALA A 466 0.07 -2.98 -8.96
C ALA A 466 -0.99 -2.26 -8.11
N PHE A 467 -1.40 -1.04 -8.48
CA PHE A 467 -2.44 -0.32 -7.76
C PHE A 467 -3.80 -0.98 -7.97
N LEU A 468 -4.58 -0.98 -6.88
CA LEU A 468 -5.90 -1.60 -6.87
C LEU A 468 -7.00 -0.56 -7.07
N ASP A 469 -6.71 0.72 -6.83
CA ASP A 469 -7.63 1.86 -6.88
C ASP A 469 -7.26 2.85 -8.01
N PRO A 470 -8.22 3.68 -8.46
CA PRO A 470 -8.02 4.54 -9.64
C PRO A 470 -7.28 5.86 -9.37
N ALA A 471 -6.73 6.10 -8.16
CA ALA A 471 -6.10 7.39 -7.87
C ALA A 471 -4.88 7.66 -8.80
N PRO A 472 -4.70 8.90 -9.29
CA PRO A 472 -3.51 9.26 -10.07
C PRO A 472 -2.20 8.99 -9.31
N LEU A 473 -1.11 8.75 -10.04
CA LEU A 473 0.21 8.46 -9.47
C LEU A 473 0.76 9.63 -8.64
N GLU A 474 0.43 10.88 -8.99
CA GLU A 474 0.89 12.09 -8.31
C GLU A 474 0.24 12.27 -6.94
N GLU A 475 -0.98 11.78 -6.78
CA GLU A 475 -1.77 11.89 -5.55
C GLU A 475 -1.49 10.73 -4.58
N ARG A 476 -0.55 9.84 -4.92
CA ARG A 476 -0.21 8.67 -4.12
C ARG A 476 0.59 9.05 -2.89
N ARG A 477 0.07 8.68 -1.71
CA ARG A 477 0.75 8.86 -0.42
C ARG A 477 2.06 8.10 -0.36
N THR A 478 2.17 6.96 -1.06
CA THR A 478 3.42 6.17 -1.10
C THR A 478 4.61 6.94 -1.70
N ARG A 479 4.38 7.95 -2.55
CA ARG A 479 5.46 8.80 -3.09
C ARG A 479 6.04 9.78 -2.08
N ALA A 480 5.30 10.08 -1.01
CA ALA A 480 5.82 10.89 0.09
C ALA A 480 6.83 10.10 0.95
N ILE A 481 6.83 8.76 0.84
CA ILE A 481 7.75 7.89 1.57
C ILE A 481 9.15 8.03 0.98
N ARG A 482 10.10 8.47 1.81
CA ARG A 482 11.51 8.54 1.44
C ARG A 482 12.22 7.29 1.93
N VAL A 483 12.69 6.47 1.00
CA VAL A 483 13.46 5.26 1.28
C VAL A 483 14.94 5.60 1.45
N ARG A 484 15.58 5.11 2.53
CA ARG A 484 17.04 5.10 2.65
C ARG A 484 17.61 3.88 1.92
N HIS A 485 18.73 4.05 1.24
CA HIS A 485 19.53 2.93 0.75
C HIS A 485 20.37 2.34 1.90
N THR A 486 19.73 1.85 2.96
CA THR A 486 20.39 1.09 4.04
C THR A 486 20.04 -0.37 3.85
N LEU A 487 20.82 -1.05 3.01
CA LEU A 487 20.75 -2.50 2.78
C LEU A 487 21.68 -3.27 3.71
N ASP A 488 22.50 -2.58 4.50
CA ASP A 488 23.45 -3.21 5.43
C ASP A 488 22.70 -3.79 6.64
N PRO A 489 22.75 -5.11 6.86
CA PRO A 489 22.13 -5.78 8.01
C PRO A 489 22.50 -5.16 9.36
N ALA A 490 23.72 -4.62 9.51
CA ALA A 490 24.14 -3.96 10.75
C ALA A 490 23.30 -2.72 11.08
N THR A 491 22.93 -1.95 10.06
CA THR A 491 22.07 -0.75 10.20
C THR A 491 20.58 -1.07 10.29
N ALA A 492 20.17 -2.24 9.79
CA ALA A 492 18.77 -2.67 9.80
C ALA A 492 18.23 -2.94 11.23
N LYS A 493 19.11 -3.31 12.18
CA LYS A 493 18.73 -3.59 13.58
C LYS A 493 18.12 -2.38 14.29
N ASP A 494 18.53 -1.19 13.90
CA ASP A 494 18.03 0.03 14.53
C ASP A 494 16.59 0.34 14.14
N LEU A 495 16.11 -0.14 12.98
CA LEU A 495 14.82 0.23 12.36
C LEU A 495 13.61 0.17 13.30
N GLY A 496 13.56 -0.80 14.22
CA GLY A 496 12.45 -0.98 15.17
C GLY A 496 12.56 -0.19 16.48
N LYS A 497 13.70 0.44 16.83
CA LYS A 497 13.91 1.07 18.15
C LYS A 497 13.69 2.57 18.11
N LEU A 498 12.64 3.10 18.75
CA LEU A 498 12.50 4.56 18.91
C LEU A 498 13.60 5.13 19.81
N ASP A 499 14.01 6.38 19.57
CA ASP A 499 15.02 7.03 20.40
C ASP A 499 14.35 7.56 21.68
N GLY A 500 14.75 7.05 22.84
CA GLY A 500 14.24 7.52 24.14
C GLY A 500 14.46 9.02 24.36
N ALA A 501 15.47 9.63 23.74
CA ALA A 501 15.64 11.08 23.78
C ALA A 501 14.56 11.82 22.96
N ALA A 502 14.14 11.26 21.82
CA ALA A 502 13.03 11.80 21.04
C ALA A 502 11.70 11.65 21.78
N VAL A 503 11.47 10.52 22.46
CA VAL A 503 10.29 10.32 23.32
C VAL A 503 10.24 11.41 24.40
N ARG A 504 11.33 11.62 25.15
CA ARG A 504 11.41 12.65 26.20
C ARG A 504 11.17 14.06 25.65
N MET A 505 11.80 14.41 24.53
CA MET A 505 11.64 15.72 23.91
C MET A 505 10.19 15.97 23.47
N VAL A 506 9.52 14.96 22.89
CA VAL A 506 8.10 15.09 22.54
C VAL A 506 7.22 15.20 23.79
N ARG A 507 7.49 14.46 24.86
CA ARG A 507 6.77 14.61 26.14
C ARG A 507 6.92 16.03 26.69
N GLU A 508 8.13 16.57 26.70
CA GLU A 508 8.42 17.94 27.18
C GLU A 508 7.74 19.02 26.32
N GLU A 509 7.76 18.87 24.99
CA GLU A 509 7.13 19.83 24.07
C GLU A 509 5.60 19.72 24.00
N ALA A 510 5.05 18.52 24.19
CA ALA A 510 3.61 18.29 24.20
C ALA A 510 2.98 18.74 25.52
N TRP A 511 3.75 18.72 26.61
CA TRP A 511 3.28 19.18 27.90
C TRP A 511 2.98 20.69 27.85
N PRO A 512 1.74 21.11 28.13
CA PRO A 512 1.36 22.49 28.00
C PRO A 512 2.03 23.35 29.08
N GLN A 513 2.36 24.59 28.72
CA GLN A 513 2.88 25.59 29.64
C GLN A 513 1.82 26.67 29.87
N ALA A 514 1.69 27.11 31.12
CA ALA A 514 0.79 28.20 31.50
C ALA A 514 1.57 29.25 32.27
N SER A 515 1.51 30.49 31.79
CA SER A 515 2.15 31.67 32.37
C SER A 515 1.17 32.53 33.18
N ASP A 516 -0.13 32.31 32.99
CA ASP A 516 -1.20 32.98 33.73
C ASP A 516 -2.38 32.05 34.03
N ALA A 517 -3.40 32.58 34.71
CA ALA A 517 -4.58 31.83 35.10
C ALA A 517 -5.49 31.46 33.90
N ASP A 518 -5.51 32.27 32.83
CA ASP A 518 -6.34 32.00 31.66
C ASP A 518 -5.73 30.87 30.82
N GLU A 519 -4.42 30.90 30.59
CA GLU A 519 -3.69 29.81 29.97
C GLU A 519 -3.83 28.51 30.79
N LEU A 520 -3.74 28.57 32.13
CA LEU A 520 -3.94 27.37 32.96
C LEU A 520 -5.36 26.80 32.85
N TYR A 521 -6.37 27.65 32.62
CA TYR A 521 -7.73 27.20 32.37
C TYR A 521 -7.83 26.45 31.03
N ASP A 522 -7.16 26.93 29.99
CA ASP A 522 -7.06 26.24 28.70
C ASP A 522 -6.32 24.91 28.86
N VAL A 523 -5.26 24.86 29.67
CA VAL A 523 -4.54 23.62 30.00
C VAL A 523 -5.46 22.60 30.70
N LEU A 524 -6.26 23.02 31.68
CA LEU A 524 -7.26 22.15 32.32
C LEU A 524 -8.33 21.68 31.33
N SER A 525 -8.72 22.55 30.40
CA SER A 525 -9.68 22.22 29.35
C SER A 525 -9.12 21.23 28.34
N GLN A 526 -7.83 21.32 28.02
CA GLN A 526 -7.12 20.41 27.12
C GLN A 526 -6.83 19.07 27.79
N CYS A 527 -6.15 19.05 28.95
CA CYS A 527 -5.72 17.81 29.61
C CYS A 527 -6.87 17.03 30.25
N GLY A 528 -8.00 17.70 30.50
CA GLY A 528 -9.15 17.16 31.24
C GLY A 528 -8.93 17.09 32.75
N LEU A 529 -7.84 16.45 33.20
CA LEU A 529 -7.49 16.22 34.60
C LEU A 529 -5.98 16.46 34.83
N ILE A 530 -5.64 17.13 35.93
CA ILE A 530 -4.27 17.38 36.37
C ILE A 530 -4.13 17.01 37.84
N THR A 531 -3.11 16.24 38.21
CA THR A 531 -2.91 15.90 39.63
C THR A 531 -2.34 17.09 40.41
N ALA A 532 -2.61 17.16 41.71
CA ALA A 532 -2.05 18.22 42.56
C ALA A 532 -0.50 18.19 42.57
N GLU A 533 0.10 17.01 42.42
CA GLU A 533 1.55 16.83 42.33
C GLU A 533 2.11 17.41 41.03
N GLU A 534 1.45 17.17 39.88
CA GLU A 534 1.81 17.75 38.58
C GLU A 534 1.67 19.28 38.59
N GLY A 535 0.59 19.78 39.20
CA GLY A 535 0.38 21.20 39.39
C GLY A 535 1.48 21.85 40.22
N ALA A 536 1.93 21.18 41.29
CA ALA A 536 3.02 21.67 42.13
C ALA A 536 4.38 21.61 41.40
N ALA A 537 4.66 20.54 40.67
CA ALA A 537 5.89 20.37 39.90
C ALA A 537 6.08 21.45 38.83
N ASN A 538 4.97 21.90 38.21
CA ASN A 538 4.98 22.97 37.21
C ASN A 538 4.83 24.39 37.81
N GLY A 539 4.75 24.52 39.15
CA GLY A 539 4.64 25.81 39.82
C GLY A 539 3.27 26.51 39.67
N TRP A 540 2.23 25.79 39.27
CA TRP A 540 0.89 26.33 38.98
C TRP A 540 0.02 26.59 40.22
N GLY A 541 0.52 26.32 41.43
CA GLY A 541 -0.26 26.41 42.67
C GLY A 541 -0.94 27.77 42.89
N PHE A 542 -0.29 28.88 42.54
CA PHE A 542 -0.87 30.22 42.65
C PHE A 542 -2.04 30.43 41.68
N PHE A 543 -1.89 29.98 40.43
CA PHE A 543 -2.91 30.11 39.39
C PHE A 543 -4.13 29.21 39.67
N PHE A 544 -3.92 28.00 40.21
CA PHE A 544 -5.04 27.14 40.64
C PHE A 544 -5.89 27.78 41.73
N GLU A 545 -5.27 28.40 42.73
CA GLU A 545 -6.01 29.14 43.78
C GLU A 545 -6.74 30.36 43.21
N GLN A 546 -6.13 31.07 42.25
CA GLN A 546 -6.78 32.17 41.55
C GLN A 546 -8.01 31.70 40.76
N LEU A 547 -7.90 30.59 40.01
CA LEU A 547 -9.02 29.98 39.27
C LEU A 547 -10.11 29.44 40.20
N LYS A 548 -9.73 28.89 41.36
CA LYS A 548 -10.65 28.45 42.41
C LYS A 548 -11.46 29.64 42.94
N GLN A 549 -10.81 30.78 43.22
CA GLN A 549 -11.48 32.01 43.68
C GLN A 549 -12.39 32.63 42.62
N GLN A 550 -12.01 32.54 41.35
CA GLN A 550 -12.83 32.99 40.22
C GLN A 550 -14.01 32.04 39.91
N GLY A 551 -14.06 30.85 40.52
CA GLY A 551 -15.08 29.84 40.26
C GLY A 551 -14.96 29.20 38.88
N ARG A 552 -13.73 29.04 38.37
CA ARG A 552 -13.46 28.42 37.06
C ARG A 552 -12.81 27.05 37.16
N ALA A 553 -12.15 26.73 38.27
CA ALA A 553 -11.58 25.41 38.52
C ALA A 553 -12.08 24.83 39.85
N ILE A 554 -12.09 23.51 39.94
CA ILE A 554 -12.43 22.73 41.13
C ILE A 554 -11.29 21.78 41.47
N ILE A 555 -11.13 21.49 42.76
CA ILE A 555 -10.29 20.40 43.25
C ILE A 555 -11.18 19.25 43.72
N LEU A 556 -10.87 18.03 43.31
CA LEU A 556 -11.53 16.79 43.73
C LEU A 556 -10.65 16.00 44.68
N GLU A 557 -11.28 15.47 45.73
CA GLU A 557 -10.65 14.57 46.71
C GLU A 557 -11.51 13.32 46.93
N ALA A 558 -10.84 12.20 47.24
CA ALA A 558 -11.53 10.97 47.60
C ALA A 558 -12.25 11.14 48.95
N ALA A 559 -13.51 10.70 49.03
CA ALA A 559 -14.32 10.88 50.24
C ALA A 559 -13.73 10.14 51.45
N GLY A 560 -13.04 10.88 52.31
CA GLY A 560 -12.79 10.49 53.69
C GLY A 560 -14.09 10.56 54.49
N HIS A 561 -14.86 9.47 54.53
CA HIS A 561 -15.94 9.24 55.50
C HIS A 561 -16.87 10.44 55.78
N LYS A 562 -17.66 10.87 54.77
CA LYS A 562 -19.07 11.31 54.90
C LYS A 562 -19.58 11.79 53.53
N PRO A 563 -20.58 11.13 52.91
CA PRO A 563 -21.24 11.67 51.73
C PRO A 563 -22.09 12.88 52.14
N GLN A 564 -21.74 14.08 51.68
CA GLN A 564 -22.66 15.21 51.73
C GLN A 564 -23.61 15.12 50.54
N ALA A 565 -24.72 14.43 50.75
CA ALA A 565 -25.81 14.34 49.81
C ALA A 565 -26.45 15.73 49.60
N ALA A 566 -26.28 16.29 48.42
CA ALA A 566 -27.21 17.26 47.86
C ALA A 566 -27.93 16.59 46.68
N SER A 567 -29.14 16.13 46.97
CA SER A 567 -30.14 15.59 46.06
C SER A 567 -30.27 16.40 44.76
N LEU A 568 -30.10 15.75 43.60
CA LEU A 568 -30.62 16.20 42.31
C LEU A 568 -31.14 14.99 41.51
N ASN A 569 -32.47 14.88 41.50
CA ASN A 569 -33.37 14.15 40.60
C ASN A 569 -32.80 13.03 39.71
N ALA A 570 -33.20 11.81 40.05
CA ALA A 570 -33.06 10.60 39.26
C ALA A 570 -33.88 10.66 37.96
N GLY A 571 -33.23 11.07 36.87
CA GLY A 571 -33.42 10.42 35.57
C GLY A 571 -32.38 9.32 35.45
N LYS A 572 -32.79 8.09 35.15
CA LYS A 572 -31.93 6.89 35.04
C LYS A 572 -30.66 7.18 34.22
N LEU A 573 -29.54 7.42 34.91
CA LEU A 573 -28.19 7.29 34.38
C LEU A 573 -27.59 6.03 34.98
N VAL A 574 -27.05 5.18 34.11
CA VAL A 574 -26.39 3.93 34.48
C VAL A 574 -25.13 4.32 35.25
N ALA A 575 -25.19 4.25 36.58
CA ALA A 575 -24.07 4.59 37.45
C ALA A 575 -22.94 3.57 37.24
N SER A 576 -21.88 3.98 36.53
CA SER A 576 -20.57 3.34 36.61
C SER A 576 -20.05 3.51 38.03
N GLY A 577 -19.97 2.42 38.79
CA GLY A 577 -19.57 2.39 40.21
C GLY A 577 -18.08 2.63 40.45
N LEU A 578 -17.51 3.64 39.81
CA LEU A 578 -16.10 3.99 39.84
C LEU A 578 -15.78 4.84 41.09
N LYS A 579 -14.62 4.62 41.72
CA LYS A 579 -14.21 5.30 42.97
C LYS A 579 -12.82 5.90 42.80
N LEU A 580 -12.69 7.16 43.20
CA LEU A 580 -11.38 7.80 43.32
C LEU A 580 -10.58 7.14 44.45
N GLU A 581 -9.36 6.71 44.15
CA GLU A 581 -8.45 6.13 45.14
C GLU A 581 -8.10 7.13 46.27
N ALA A 582 -7.99 6.63 47.50
CA ALA A 582 -7.75 7.46 48.67
C ALA A 582 -6.37 8.12 48.62
N GLY A 583 -6.33 9.46 48.62
CA GLY A 583 -5.09 10.25 48.61
C GLY A 583 -4.81 10.97 47.30
N VAL A 584 -5.53 10.65 46.22
CA VAL A 584 -5.39 11.35 44.94
C VAL A 584 -6.20 12.65 44.96
N ARG A 585 -5.57 13.75 44.57
CA ARG A 585 -6.20 15.08 44.43
C ARG A 585 -6.10 15.57 43.00
N LEU A 586 -7.23 15.89 42.39
CA LEU A 586 -7.32 16.21 40.95
C LEU A 586 -7.91 17.61 40.74
N TRP A 587 -7.27 18.41 39.89
CA TRP A 587 -7.79 19.69 39.42
C TRP A 587 -8.52 19.51 38.10
N VAL A 588 -9.68 20.15 37.97
CA VAL A 588 -10.56 20.09 36.79
C VAL A 588 -11.16 21.47 36.53
N ALA A 589 -11.37 21.82 35.26
CA ALA A 589 -12.21 22.96 34.88
C ALA A 589 -13.68 22.75 35.34
N LEU A 590 -14.32 23.81 35.84
CA LEU A 590 -15.69 23.74 36.36
C LEU A 590 -16.69 23.26 35.30
N GLU A 591 -16.46 23.57 34.01
CA GLU A 591 -17.32 23.14 32.90
C GLU A 591 -17.47 21.63 32.79
N ARG A 592 -16.43 20.87 33.19
CA ARG A 592 -16.42 19.40 33.17
C ARG A 592 -17.00 18.77 34.44
N LEU A 593 -17.47 19.56 35.41
CA LEU A 593 -18.02 19.05 36.67
C LEU A 593 -19.12 17.98 36.49
N PRO A 594 -20.12 18.12 35.59
CA PRO A 594 -21.12 17.07 35.38
C PRO A 594 -20.50 15.75 34.91
N GLN A 595 -19.57 15.82 33.96
CA GLN A 595 -18.85 14.67 33.41
C GLN A 595 -18.03 13.97 34.50
N ILE A 596 -17.31 14.72 35.32
CA ILE A 596 -16.48 14.18 36.40
C ILE A 596 -17.31 13.58 37.54
N LEU A 597 -18.50 14.12 37.84
CA LEU A 597 -19.39 13.51 38.85
C LEU A 597 -19.94 12.15 38.39
N ASP A 598 -20.10 11.94 37.09
CA ASP A 598 -20.46 10.62 36.54
C ASP A 598 -19.27 9.64 36.59
N VAL A 599 -18.03 10.11 36.39
CA VAL A 599 -16.81 9.29 36.56
C VAL A 599 -16.52 8.99 38.04
N TYR A 600 -16.76 9.94 38.94
CA TYR A 600 -16.43 9.86 40.36
C TYR A 600 -17.65 10.21 41.25
N PRO A 601 -18.70 9.35 41.28
CA PRO A 601 -19.96 9.63 41.99
C PRO A 601 -19.83 9.80 43.51
N GLY A 602 -18.67 9.46 44.09
CA GLY A 602 -18.37 9.58 45.51
C GLY A 602 -17.29 10.62 45.87
N ALA A 603 -16.79 11.41 44.92
CA ALA A 603 -15.75 12.40 45.20
C ALA A 603 -16.33 13.68 45.85
N THR A 604 -15.56 14.28 46.76
CA THR A 604 -15.85 15.62 47.29
C THR A 604 -15.11 16.66 46.45
N TYR A 605 -15.72 17.81 46.18
CA TYR A 605 -15.10 18.87 45.40
C TYR A 605 -15.27 20.25 46.03
N GLU A 606 -14.32 21.15 45.76
CA GLU A 606 -14.35 22.55 46.19
C GLU A 606 -13.95 23.50 45.06
N PRO A 607 -14.60 24.68 44.90
CA PRO A 607 -15.75 25.18 45.66
C PRO A 607 -17.04 24.43 45.33
N ILE A 608 -18.01 24.45 46.25
CA ILE A 608 -19.34 23.87 46.02
C ILE A 608 -20.13 24.83 45.12
N VAL A 609 -20.44 24.37 43.90
CA VAL A 609 -21.16 25.13 42.88
C VAL A 609 -22.43 24.38 42.46
N ALA A 610 -23.53 25.10 42.24
CA ALA A 610 -24.77 24.50 41.75
C ALA A 610 -24.67 24.16 40.26
N LEU A 611 -25.03 22.93 39.89
CA LEU A 611 -25.09 22.47 38.49
C LEU A 611 -26.22 23.17 37.74
N THR A 612 -25.89 24.16 36.91
CA THR A 612 -26.83 24.82 36.00
C THR A 612 -27.11 23.97 34.76
N ASP A 613 -28.21 24.24 34.06
CA ASP A 613 -28.54 23.54 32.80
C ASP A 613 -27.48 23.77 31.72
N ALA A 614 -26.85 24.96 31.70
CA ALA A 614 -25.74 25.28 30.81
C ALA A 614 -24.51 24.39 31.05
N LEU A 615 -24.17 24.13 32.32
CA LEU A 615 -23.07 23.22 32.67
C LEU A 615 -23.40 21.78 32.25
N ARG A 616 -24.64 21.31 32.48
CA ARG A 616 -25.07 19.95 32.08
C ARG A 616 -25.03 19.73 30.57
N ALA A 617 -25.18 20.79 29.78
CA ALA A 617 -25.13 20.73 28.32
C ALA A 617 -23.72 20.94 27.74
N ALA A 618 -22.72 21.29 28.56
CA ALA A 618 -21.39 21.67 28.09
C ALA A 618 -20.58 20.49 27.53
N HIS A 619 -20.78 19.28 28.06
CA HIS A 619 -20.06 18.07 27.64
C HIS A 619 -21.00 16.87 27.52
N SER A 620 -20.65 15.93 26.65
CA SER A 620 -21.38 14.67 26.49
C SER A 620 -21.20 13.77 27.73
N LEU A 621 -22.30 13.15 28.16
CA LEU A 621 -22.32 12.18 29.26
C LEU A 621 -22.37 10.73 28.76
N GLU A 622 -22.33 10.51 27.44
CA GLU A 622 -22.41 9.15 26.89
C GLU A 622 -21.18 8.30 27.23
N ASN A 623 -20.00 8.92 27.42
CA ASN A 623 -18.75 8.26 27.84
C ASN A 623 -17.90 9.18 28.72
N PRO A 624 -18.20 9.29 30.02
CA PRO A 624 -17.68 10.38 30.84
C PRO A 624 -16.16 10.29 31.13
N LEU A 625 -15.56 9.10 31.00
CA LEU A 625 -14.12 8.88 31.18
C LEU A 625 -13.29 9.04 29.90
N ALA A 626 -13.90 8.87 28.72
CA ALA A 626 -13.19 8.88 27.45
C ALA A 626 -12.69 10.28 27.05
N ASP A 627 -13.48 11.35 27.26
CA ASP A 627 -13.05 12.70 26.88
C ASP A 627 -11.89 13.24 27.75
N PRO A 628 -11.89 13.06 29.10
CA PRO A 628 -10.73 13.44 29.90
C PRO A 628 -9.48 12.63 29.56
N LEU A 629 -9.63 11.33 29.26
CA LEU A 629 -8.50 10.51 28.81
C LEU A 629 -7.98 10.95 27.45
N ARG A 630 -8.85 11.29 26.50
CA ARG A 630 -8.46 11.83 25.19
C ARG A 630 -7.57 13.07 25.38
N GLY A 631 -8.06 14.03 26.17
CA GLY A 631 -7.32 15.25 26.47
C GLY A 631 -5.96 14.99 27.12
N ARG A 632 -5.90 14.02 28.05
CA ARG A 632 -4.64 13.65 28.70
C ARG A 632 -3.64 13.03 27.72
N MET A 633 -4.09 12.11 26.87
CA MET A 633 -3.19 11.39 25.97
C MET A 633 -2.57 12.30 24.89
N GLU A 634 -3.19 13.44 24.58
CA GLU A 634 -2.62 14.47 23.69
C GLU A 634 -1.36 15.16 24.23
N VAL A 635 -1.09 15.05 25.54
CA VAL A 635 0.04 15.74 26.19
C VAL A 635 1.02 14.79 26.89
N GLU A 636 0.64 13.54 27.13
CA GLU A 636 1.40 12.59 27.95
C GLU A 636 2.55 11.88 27.20
N GLY A 637 2.40 11.62 25.90
CA GLY A 637 3.25 10.69 25.16
C GLY A 637 2.92 9.22 25.45
N PRO A 638 3.84 8.26 25.16
CA PRO A 638 3.62 6.84 25.46
C PRO A 638 3.42 6.61 26.96
N ALA A 639 2.35 5.93 27.38
CA ALA A 639 2.07 5.67 28.79
C ALA A 639 1.48 4.27 29.00
N THR A 640 1.76 3.64 30.14
CA THR A 640 1.16 2.35 30.49
C THR A 640 -0.22 2.55 31.11
N ILE A 641 -1.05 1.50 31.11
CA ILE A 641 -2.35 1.53 31.81
C ILE A 641 -2.15 1.78 33.32
N ALA A 642 -1.07 1.24 33.90
CA ALA A 642 -0.74 1.43 35.32
C ALA A 642 -0.46 2.90 35.64
N ASP A 643 0.32 3.60 34.81
CA ASP A 643 0.64 5.02 35.01
C ASP A 643 -0.62 5.90 34.96
N ILE A 644 -1.50 5.65 33.99
CA ILE A 644 -2.73 6.41 33.83
C ILE A 644 -3.75 6.07 34.93
N SER A 645 -3.86 4.80 35.31
CA SER A 645 -4.69 4.32 36.43
C SER A 645 -4.31 5.02 37.73
N GLN A 646 -3.01 5.11 38.04
CA GLN A 646 -2.53 5.81 39.24
C GLN A 646 -2.87 7.30 39.21
N ARG A 647 -2.68 7.97 38.06
CA ARG A 647 -2.95 9.42 37.94
C ARG A 647 -4.43 9.78 37.99
N PHE A 648 -5.27 8.95 37.37
CA PHE A 648 -6.73 9.14 37.41
C PHE A 648 -7.32 8.63 38.73
N GLY A 649 -6.57 7.84 39.51
CA GLY A 649 -7.05 7.19 40.72
C GLY A 649 -8.26 6.30 40.42
N GLN A 650 -8.17 5.52 39.35
CA GLN A 650 -9.23 4.67 38.81
C GLN A 650 -8.72 3.24 38.57
N GLU A 651 -9.63 2.26 38.60
CA GLU A 651 -9.27 0.87 38.33
C GLU A 651 -8.72 0.71 36.89
N ALA A 652 -7.64 -0.06 36.75
CA ALA A 652 -7.01 -0.33 35.46
C ALA A 652 -8.00 -0.85 34.40
N SER A 653 -8.98 -1.67 34.79
CA SER A 653 -10.01 -2.21 33.87
C SER A 653 -10.90 -1.13 33.26
N ALA A 654 -11.20 -0.06 33.99
CA ALA A 654 -12.02 1.05 33.52
C ALA A 654 -11.23 1.96 32.56
N ILE A 655 -9.95 2.21 32.87
CA ILE A 655 -9.03 2.94 31.97
C ILE A 655 -8.84 2.17 30.67
N GLU A 656 -8.60 0.86 30.75
CA GLU A 656 -8.41 -0.01 29.59
C GLU A 656 -9.65 0.01 28.67
N GLN A 657 -10.86 -0.13 29.22
CA GLN A 657 -12.10 -0.03 28.44
C GLN A 657 -12.25 1.31 27.71
N ALA A 658 -11.90 2.41 28.37
CA ALA A 658 -11.99 3.74 27.77
C ALA A 658 -10.87 3.96 26.72
N MET A 659 -9.67 3.44 26.93
CA MET A 659 -8.57 3.49 25.96
C MET A 659 -8.86 2.65 24.72
N ILE A 660 -9.40 1.45 24.87
CA ILE A 660 -9.88 0.61 23.75
C ILE A 660 -10.91 1.38 22.93
N ARG A 661 -11.81 2.13 23.58
CA ARG A 661 -12.78 2.95 22.87
C ARG A 661 -12.11 4.07 22.07
N LEU A 662 -11.13 4.75 22.65
CA LEU A 662 -10.37 5.80 21.97
C LEU A 662 -9.49 5.26 20.83
N GLU A 663 -9.06 4.00 20.90
CA GLU A 663 -8.43 3.29 19.79
C GLU A 663 -9.44 2.98 18.67
N LEU A 664 -10.66 2.53 19.01
CA LEU A 664 -11.72 2.36 18.01
C LEU A 664 -12.11 3.68 17.33
N ASP A 665 -12.05 4.80 18.07
CA ASP A 665 -12.31 6.15 17.55
C ASP A 665 -11.15 6.72 16.71
N GLY A 666 -10.01 6.03 16.65
CA GLY A 666 -8.91 6.42 15.78
C GLY A 666 -7.81 7.28 16.43
N MET A 667 -7.84 7.47 17.75
CA MET A 667 -6.97 8.43 18.45
C MET A 667 -5.71 7.82 19.07
N LEU A 668 -5.82 6.62 19.64
CA LEU A 668 -4.73 5.95 20.34
C LEU A 668 -4.21 4.73 19.58
N PHE A 669 -2.93 4.42 19.80
CA PHE A 669 -2.33 3.14 19.45
C PHE A 669 -1.73 2.47 20.67
N ARG A 670 -1.90 1.15 20.74
CA ARG A 670 -1.16 0.25 21.63
C ARG A 670 0.08 -0.31 20.95
N GLY A 671 1.16 -0.47 21.69
CA GLY A 671 2.45 -0.98 21.19
C GLY A 671 3.58 -0.78 22.20
N HIS A 672 4.82 -1.06 21.80
CA HIS A 672 6.00 -0.85 22.64
C HIS A 672 6.82 0.29 22.04
N TYR A 673 6.78 1.49 22.65
CA TYR A 673 7.31 2.71 22.03
C TYR A 673 8.50 3.32 22.78
N ASP A 674 8.47 3.30 24.11
CA ASP A 674 9.57 3.77 24.96
C ASP A 674 10.57 2.61 25.16
N PRO A 675 11.82 2.70 24.68
CA PRO A 675 12.78 1.60 24.80
C PRO A 675 13.16 1.26 26.24
N ASP A 676 12.88 2.16 27.19
CA ASP A 676 13.18 1.97 28.62
C ASP A 676 12.05 1.18 29.34
N VAL A 677 10.94 0.85 28.66
CA VAL A 677 9.75 0.18 29.24
C VAL A 677 9.38 -1.06 28.41
N ASP A 678 9.29 -2.22 29.06
CA ASP A 678 9.00 -3.51 28.40
C ASP A 678 7.49 -3.87 28.41
N GLU A 679 6.65 -3.05 29.03
CA GLU A 679 5.19 -3.23 29.09
C GLU A 679 4.50 -2.58 27.87
N GLU A 680 3.30 -3.06 27.52
CA GLU A 680 2.50 -2.47 26.44
C GLU A 680 2.06 -1.04 26.81
N GLN A 681 2.32 -0.10 25.90
CA GLN A 681 2.07 1.32 26.07
C GLN A 681 1.03 1.82 25.08
N TRP A 682 0.34 2.88 25.50
CA TRP A 682 -0.64 3.60 24.70
C TRP A 682 -0.07 4.97 24.34
N CYS A 683 -0.17 5.36 23.08
CA CYS A 683 0.30 6.67 22.61
C CYS A 683 -0.71 7.30 21.65
N GLU A 684 -0.89 8.62 21.74
CA GLU A 684 -1.68 9.37 20.76
C GLU A 684 -0.95 9.42 19.41
N ARG A 685 -1.71 9.30 18.32
CA ARG A 685 -1.20 9.16 16.95
C ARG A 685 -0.27 10.29 16.52
N ARG A 686 -0.62 11.57 16.75
CA ARG A 686 0.21 12.72 16.35
C ARG A 686 1.50 12.77 17.16
N LEU A 687 1.46 12.48 18.45
CA LEU A 687 2.65 12.38 19.29
C LEU A 687 3.56 11.25 18.81
N LEU A 688 3.01 10.07 18.52
CA LEU A 688 3.79 8.96 17.98
C LEU A 688 4.44 9.34 16.64
N ALA A 689 3.69 9.92 15.70
CA ALA A 689 4.25 10.39 14.43
C ALA A 689 5.36 11.45 14.63
N ARG A 690 5.23 12.34 15.62
CA ARG A 690 6.29 13.31 15.99
C ARG A 690 7.54 12.60 16.55
N ILE A 691 7.38 11.60 17.42
CA ILE A 691 8.50 10.82 17.99
C ILE A 691 9.26 10.12 16.85
N HIS A 692 8.54 9.49 15.93
CA HIS A 692 9.12 8.89 14.72
C HIS A 692 9.90 9.94 13.92
N LYS A 693 9.30 11.09 13.63
CA LYS A 693 9.93 12.18 12.88
C LYS A 693 11.21 12.71 13.55
N TYR A 694 11.21 12.93 14.86
CA TYR A 694 12.37 13.44 15.59
C TYR A 694 13.49 12.42 15.65
N THR A 695 13.15 11.14 15.87
CA THR A 695 14.10 10.03 15.79
C THR A 695 14.78 10.01 14.41
N LEU A 696 13.99 10.14 13.33
CA LEU A 696 14.50 10.20 11.96
C LEU A 696 15.39 11.43 11.71
N GLN A 697 14.99 12.62 12.18
CA GLN A 697 15.76 13.86 11.99
C GLN A 697 17.12 13.82 12.70
N LYS A 698 17.18 13.26 13.92
CA LYS A 698 18.45 13.12 14.66
C LYS A 698 19.42 12.21 13.91
N LEU A 699 18.97 11.02 13.50
CA LEU A 699 19.75 10.09 12.68
C LEU A 699 20.20 10.73 11.36
N ARG A 700 19.38 11.60 10.75
CA ARG A 700 19.79 12.34 9.53
C ARG A 700 20.91 13.33 9.81
N ARG A 701 20.88 14.04 10.94
CA ARG A 701 21.96 14.96 11.32
C ARG A 701 23.28 14.23 11.55
N GLU A 702 23.22 12.98 12.02
CA GLU A 702 24.41 12.13 12.22
C GLU A 702 25.03 11.66 10.89
N VAL A 703 24.22 11.49 9.84
CA VAL A 703 24.63 10.99 8.51
C VAL A 703 24.59 12.10 7.43
N GLU A 704 24.49 13.37 7.84
CA GLU A 704 24.31 14.48 6.90
C GLU A 704 25.59 14.66 6.05
N PRO A 705 25.47 14.68 4.70
CA PRO A 705 26.63 14.84 3.84
C PRO A 705 27.34 16.15 4.17
N VAL A 706 28.62 16.05 4.52
CA VAL A 706 29.47 17.22 4.76
C VAL A 706 29.44 18.13 3.54
N SER A 707 29.34 19.44 3.78
CA SER A 707 29.34 20.43 2.70
C SER A 707 30.53 20.21 1.75
N PRO A 708 30.40 20.50 0.45
CA PRO A 708 31.50 20.34 -0.51
C PRO A 708 32.80 21.02 -0.06
N CYS A 709 32.68 22.14 0.68
CA CYS A 709 33.81 22.82 1.31
C CYS A 709 34.51 21.99 2.39
N ARG A 710 33.76 21.28 3.25
CA ARG A 710 34.33 20.36 4.25
C ARG A 710 34.92 19.11 3.61
N LEU A 711 34.26 18.56 2.58
CA LEU A 711 34.77 17.42 1.81
C LEU A 711 36.12 17.77 1.13
N HIS A 712 36.23 18.95 0.52
CA HIS A 712 37.49 19.45 -0.04
C HIS A 712 38.56 19.78 1.02
N ALA A 713 38.18 20.03 2.27
CA ALA A 713 39.12 20.25 3.37
C ALA A 713 39.63 18.94 4.00
N LEU A 714 38.97 17.81 3.76
CA LEU A 714 39.33 16.50 4.31
C LEU A 714 40.74 16.04 3.89
N PRO A 715 41.18 16.14 2.61
CA PRO A 715 42.53 15.79 2.22
C PRO A 715 43.60 16.68 2.89
N LEU A 716 43.28 17.97 3.10
CA LEU A 716 44.14 18.93 3.80
C LEU A 716 44.29 18.57 5.28
N HIS A 717 43.21 18.16 5.95
CA HIS A 717 43.24 17.71 7.34
C HIS A 717 44.00 16.39 7.51
N LEU A 718 43.78 15.41 6.63
CA LEU A 718 44.49 14.12 6.63
C LEU A 718 45.99 14.31 6.38
N ALA A 719 46.35 15.21 5.46
CA ALA A 719 47.74 15.61 5.23
C ALA A 719 48.36 16.31 6.44
N TRP A 720 47.62 17.16 7.16
CA TRP A 720 48.11 17.86 8.34
C TRP A 720 48.35 16.92 9.53
N HIS A 721 47.51 15.90 9.69
CA HIS A 721 47.65 14.86 10.72
C HIS A 721 48.55 13.68 10.30
N ARG A 722 49.19 13.73 9.12
CA ARG A 722 50.07 12.68 8.58
C ARG A 722 49.46 11.27 8.50
N HIS A 723 48.14 11.15 8.47
CA HIS A 723 47.50 9.89 8.13
C HIS A 723 47.50 9.75 6.60
N GLY A 724 48.54 9.10 6.06
CA GLY A 724 48.65 8.85 4.61
C GLY A 724 50.07 8.87 4.03
N GLU A 725 51.12 9.19 4.79
CA GLU A 725 52.49 9.01 4.29
C GLU A 725 52.97 7.56 4.51
N PRO A 726 53.37 6.80 3.46
CA PRO A 726 54.02 5.52 3.66
C PRO A 726 55.32 5.76 4.41
N ALA A 727 55.50 5.04 5.52
CA ALA A 727 56.66 5.13 6.40
C ALA A 727 57.97 5.12 5.58
N ARG A 728 58.62 6.28 5.44
CA ARG A 728 59.99 6.36 4.92
C ARG A 728 60.90 5.66 5.92
N ARG A 729 61.23 4.40 5.62
CA ARG A 729 62.33 3.67 6.24
C ARG A 729 63.58 4.56 6.20
N ARG A 730 64.09 4.93 7.37
CA ARG A 730 65.46 5.44 7.52
C ARG A 730 66.42 4.30 7.16
N THR A 731 66.90 4.27 5.93
CA THR A 731 68.11 3.52 5.56
C THR A 731 69.27 4.50 5.55
N GLY A 732 70.08 4.46 6.60
CA GLY A 732 71.41 5.05 6.56
C GLY A 732 72.32 4.18 5.70
N VAL A 733 72.99 4.78 4.72
CA VAL A 733 74.27 4.26 4.21
C VAL A 733 75.19 5.43 3.90
N THR A 734 76.43 5.18 4.32
CA THR A 734 77.65 5.95 4.35
C THR A 734 78.13 6.51 3.01
N ARG A 735 78.84 7.62 3.15
CA ARG A 735 79.66 8.34 2.17
C ARG A 735 80.93 7.52 1.83
N GLY A 736 81.29 7.39 0.56
CA GLY A 736 82.67 7.06 0.14
C GLY A 736 82.80 6.30 -1.19
N ASP A 737 83.48 6.94 -2.14
CA ASP A 737 84.29 6.37 -3.25
C ASP A 737 83.57 5.65 -4.41
N ARG A 738 84.10 5.55 -5.63
CA ARG A 738 84.89 6.40 -6.55
C ARG A 738 84.79 5.65 -7.90
N GLU A 739 84.89 6.39 -9.01
CA GLU A 739 85.42 5.97 -10.31
C GLU A 739 84.69 4.96 -11.25
N ASN A 740 84.45 5.48 -12.47
CA ASN A 740 84.74 4.93 -13.81
C ASN A 740 83.86 3.88 -14.53
N ALA A 741 83.74 4.18 -15.85
CA ALA A 741 83.35 3.35 -17.00
C ALA A 741 81.86 2.97 -17.11
N GLY A 742 81.13 3.15 -18.22
CA GLY A 742 81.50 3.29 -19.62
C GLY A 742 80.87 2.13 -20.42
N ARG A 743 80.19 2.44 -21.54
CA ARG A 743 79.60 1.54 -22.57
C ARG A 743 78.24 0.91 -22.21
N ARG A 744 77.32 0.54 -23.11
CA ARG A 744 76.93 0.77 -24.53
C ARG A 744 75.75 -0.23 -24.74
N GLY A 745 74.81 0.05 -25.66
CA GLY A 745 73.86 -0.95 -26.19
C GLY A 745 72.39 -0.53 -26.03
N THR A 746 71.78 0.33 -26.85
CA THR A 746 71.26 0.14 -28.23
C THR A 746 70.57 -1.19 -28.52
N CYS A 747 69.24 -1.13 -28.70
CA CYS A 747 68.41 -1.71 -29.78
C CYS A 747 66.95 -1.22 -29.52
N ARG A 748 66.42 -0.15 -30.13
CA ARG A 748 65.85 0.03 -31.49
C ARG A 748 64.71 -0.91 -31.88
N GLY A 749 63.56 -0.30 -32.20
CA GLY A 749 62.37 -0.83 -32.88
C GLY A 749 61.12 -0.08 -32.37
N VAL A 750 60.85 1.17 -32.77
CA VAL A 750 60.16 1.62 -34.01
C VAL A 750 58.73 1.03 -34.10
N GLY A 751 57.63 1.77 -34.20
CA GLY A 751 57.41 3.18 -34.57
C GLY A 751 56.11 3.74 -33.96
N GLU A 752 56.03 5.05 -33.71
CA GLU A 752 55.47 6.08 -34.64
C GLU A 752 53.93 5.99 -34.72
N ARG A 753 53.08 6.98 -34.37
CA ARG A 753 53.20 8.45 -34.38
C ARG A 753 52.22 9.12 -33.39
N ASP A 754 52.76 9.96 -32.52
CA ASP A 754 52.22 11.27 -32.10
C ASP A 754 52.63 12.29 -33.23
N PRO A 755 52.34 13.62 -33.26
CA PRO A 755 51.66 14.46 -32.28
C PRO A 755 50.90 15.71 -32.82
N SER A 756 50.39 16.48 -31.85
CA SER A 756 50.59 17.95 -31.70
C SER A 756 49.50 18.89 -32.25
N ARG A 757 48.86 19.68 -31.36
CA ARG A 757 49.21 21.06 -30.92
C ARG A 757 48.70 22.12 -31.90
N ALA A 758 48.32 23.33 -31.54
CA ALA A 758 48.05 24.03 -30.28
C ALA A 758 47.62 25.46 -30.69
N ALA A 759 46.87 26.12 -29.80
CA ALA A 759 46.92 27.56 -29.50
C ALA A 759 46.60 28.62 -30.57
N ARG A 760 45.63 29.50 -30.25
CA ARG A 760 45.76 30.97 -30.08
C ARG A 760 44.39 31.58 -29.74
N GLN A 761 44.27 32.32 -28.62
CA GLN A 761 44.26 33.81 -28.49
C GLN A 761 43.12 34.52 -29.26
N LEU A 762 42.47 35.59 -28.83
CA LEU A 762 42.30 36.40 -27.61
C LEU A 762 41.23 37.47 -28.00
N ARG A 763 40.45 37.93 -27.00
CA ARG A 763 39.97 39.33 -26.78
C ARG A 763 38.72 39.93 -27.48
N THR A 764 37.93 40.57 -26.60
CA THR A 764 37.18 41.85 -26.70
C THR A 764 35.89 41.86 -27.53
N ARG A 765 34.74 42.47 -27.17
CA ARG A 765 34.34 43.59 -26.27
C ARG A 765 32.81 43.45 -26.03
N VAL A 766 32.27 43.66 -24.81
CA VAL A 766 31.59 44.87 -24.31
C VAL A 766 30.30 45.25 -25.06
N ASP A 767 29.13 45.04 -24.43
CA ASP A 767 28.17 46.10 -24.03
C ASP A 767 26.89 45.53 -23.39
N GLY A 768 26.52 46.04 -22.21
CA GLY A 768 25.14 46.06 -21.71
C GLY A 768 24.39 47.31 -22.26
N PRO A 769 23.12 47.58 -21.89
CA PRO A 769 22.70 47.67 -20.49
C PRO A 769 21.28 47.16 -20.17
N ALA A 770 21.00 47.13 -18.86
CA ALA A 770 19.70 47.02 -18.23
C ALA A 770 18.76 48.21 -18.52
N LEU A 771 17.44 48.00 -18.44
CA LEU A 771 16.51 48.70 -17.51
C LEU A 771 15.03 48.54 -17.87
N LEU A 772 14.23 48.52 -16.78
CA LEU A 772 12.86 49.05 -16.60
C LEU A 772 11.65 48.09 -16.54
N GLN A 773 11.18 48.00 -15.31
CA GLN A 773 9.85 47.70 -14.79
C GLN A 773 8.71 48.48 -15.48
N ARG A 774 7.53 47.86 -15.56
CA ARG A 774 6.17 48.39 -15.29
C ARG A 774 5.14 47.29 -15.61
N THR A 775 4.47 46.68 -14.63
CA THR A 775 3.14 47.06 -14.09
C THR A 775 2.15 47.53 -15.16
N ASP A 776 1.15 46.71 -15.51
CA ASP A 776 -0.23 46.88 -15.03
C ASP A 776 -1.27 46.05 -15.82
N ARG A 777 -2.11 45.35 -15.04
CA ARG A 777 -3.59 45.30 -15.12
C ARG A 777 -4.32 44.73 -16.35
N LEU A 778 -5.11 43.70 -16.01
CA LEU A 778 -6.58 43.57 -16.13
C LEU A 778 -7.24 43.83 -17.49
N GLY A 779 -8.04 42.84 -17.90
CA GLY A 779 -9.11 42.95 -18.91
C GLY A 779 -9.47 41.58 -19.47
N GLN A 780 -10.01 40.66 -18.65
CA GLN A 780 -11.42 40.27 -18.72
C GLN A 780 -12.13 40.51 -20.08
N ALA A 781 -12.52 39.38 -20.64
CA ALA A 781 -13.86 39.05 -21.15
C ALA A 781 -14.24 39.38 -22.61
N HIS A 782 -14.49 38.26 -23.30
CA HIS A 782 -15.68 37.94 -24.12
C HIS A 782 -15.58 38.08 -25.65
N PRO A 783 -16.41 37.31 -26.40
CA PRO A 783 -16.01 36.11 -27.15
C PRO A 783 -16.27 36.29 -28.66
N LEU A 784 -16.11 35.23 -29.47
CA LEU A 784 -17.08 34.76 -30.49
C LEU A 784 -16.44 33.72 -31.43
N LEU A 785 -17.07 32.55 -31.49
CA LEU A 785 -17.35 31.74 -32.68
C LEU A 785 -16.20 31.45 -33.67
N ARG A 786 -15.65 30.24 -33.59
CA ARG A 786 -15.88 29.19 -34.60
C ARG A 786 -15.42 27.83 -34.11
#